data_AF-A0A6P8F411-F1
#
_entry.id   AF-A0A6P8F411-F1
#
_cell.length_a   1.000
_cell.length_b   1.000
_cell.length_c   1.000
_cell.angle_alpha   90.00
_cell.angle_beta   90.00
_cell.angle_gamma   90.00
#
_symmetry.space_group_name_H-M   'P 1'
#
loop_
_entity.id
_entity.type
_entity.pdbx_description
1 polymer ?
#
loop_
_entity_poly.entity_id
_entity_poly.type
_entity_poly.pdbx_seq_one_letter_code
_entity_poly.pdbx_strand_id
1 'polypeptide(L)'
;MESQDKYFIVTRAKTRKGFSRGCIGRIEAETQTGEIFGLVYGSGAAKSGGLLKREETYPLTRHQAQLLLFVSPASRRLEILCNPTLFRAICELAQEDLVVVRYKKGCQPCLVRNLMQIGRKDGSDDLSMLGFELQPMNPDKKLSSKKPAPLPVFSAADIIQVSSGYQSSARLPLRDNHTIDTTRKTISRINSMPSTRSNNRPLGKRISEQSQTPSINALPNPQLEVGSMVEVASDRNVILYGVIRWIGVLPGKKGDWAGIELDNEVGTCTDGTFLGQRYFTCKGNRAVFVPLEMCMPDGRFLSPSPTTETVKPPLPPTVTPGEEGEEEEDAPPLTESQVLTVLEGKMKGIQGHFNSCYLDATLFCLFSSSMTLDRLCRSSAEGEGSICRQMRRDIVNRLRRHGFVPAENVMNFRKKLGCNTFVTEEKDPEEFISILLQRVLQMEPLLKIRSNGDSGTSQNAYTYQIILEKNEVGPCPSVQQLLETSFVSCDLKFEEVPSCLMVQMPRFGKNFKMFPCIIPSTELDITDLLYQSSRECFICGRLAQHECGQCFRDRKLQPGRIKQYCSTCNTQVHSHPSRQGHTPRNMTLPAEFSTDGPAPRTQMQLFAVLCIHTSHYVSFVKYGPGPRSWMFFDSMADRCGDDHTGYNIPEVRACPEVGDFLSQSEEELAHIDLSQVSGLVRRLLCDSFICLYQSSR
;
A
#
# COMPACT_ATOMS: atom_id res chain seq x y z
N MET A 1 2.36 47.77 22.32
CA MET A 1 3.38 47.31 23.28
C MET A 1 2.69 46.33 24.23
N GLU A 2 2.58 45.06 23.84
CA GLU A 2 2.10 44.02 24.75
C GLU A 2 3.24 43.68 25.70
N SER A 3 2.99 43.83 27.00
CA SER A 3 3.83 43.30 28.07
C SER A 3 4.14 41.83 27.75
N GLN A 4 5.38 41.52 27.36
CA GLN A 4 5.84 40.14 27.27
C GLN A 4 5.85 39.57 28.69
N ASP A 5 4.74 38.94 29.08
CA ASP A 5 4.67 38.21 30.33
C ASP A 5 5.72 37.09 30.31
N LYS A 6 6.86 37.35 30.95
CA LYS A 6 7.95 36.38 31.09
C LYS A 6 7.62 35.50 32.28
N TYR A 7 7.33 34.23 32.01
CA TYR A 7 7.13 33.21 33.02
C TYR A 7 8.45 32.47 33.28
N PHE A 8 8.58 31.88 34.46
CA PHE A 8 9.76 31.12 34.84
C PHE A 8 9.40 29.93 35.73
N ILE A 9 10.29 28.95 35.79
CA ILE A 9 10.29 27.87 36.78
C ILE A 9 11.59 27.91 37.60
N VAL A 10 11.48 27.74 38.91
CA VAL A 10 12.63 27.74 39.85
C VAL A 10 13.37 26.41 39.73
N THR A 11 14.63 26.43 39.27
CA THR A 11 15.45 25.22 39.05
C THR A 11 16.33 24.89 40.25
N ARG A 12 16.75 25.90 41.04
CA ARG A 12 17.56 25.77 42.25
C ARG A 12 16.97 26.65 43.35
N ALA A 13 16.79 26.12 44.56
CA ALA A 13 16.27 26.89 45.69
C ALA A 13 17.27 26.86 46.85
N LYS A 14 17.85 28.01 47.21
CA LYS A 14 18.28 28.24 48.60
C LYS A 14 17.03 28.56 49.40
N THR A 15 16.88 28.00 50.59
CA THR A 15 15.71 28.13 51.48
C THR A 15 15.41 29.60 51.83
N ARG A 16 14.73 30.31 50.92
CA ARG A 16 14.11 31.62 51.14
C ARG A 16 12.59 31.38 51.21
N LYS A 17 11.92 31.99 52.20
CA LYS A 17 10.48 31.80 52.44
C LYS A 17 9.70 32.05 51.14
N GLY A 18 9.02 31.03 50.62
CA GLY A 18 8.07 31.14 49.51
C GLY A 18 8.48 30.52 48.16
N PHE A 19 9.76 30.25 47.90
CA PHE A 19 10.23 29.72 46.60
C PHE A 19 10.86 28.34 46.75
N SER A 20 10.08 27.29 46.46
CA SER A 20 10.60 25.91 46.36
C SER A 20 10.95 25.54 44.92
N ARG A 21 11.90 24.61 44.76
CA ARG A 21 12.27 24.04 43.46
C ARG A 21 11.04 23.49 42.72
N GLY A 22 10.86 23.85 41.45
CA GLY A 22 9.70 23.49 40.63
C GLY A 22 8.51 24.46 40.70
N CYS A 23 8.60 25.53 41.49
CA CYS A 23 7.60 26.59 41.49
C CYS A 23 7.61 27.38 40.17
N ILE A 24 6.43 27.73 39.66
CA ILE A 24 6.25 28.52 38.44
C ILE A 24 5.80 29.92 38.84
N GLY A 25 6.41 30.95 38.26
CA GLY A 25 6.09 32.34 38.56
C GLY A 25 6.08 33.23 37.32
N ARG A 26 5.61 34.47 37.49
CA ARG A 26 5.67 35.55 36.51
C ARG A 26 6.64 36.62 37.00
N ILE A 27 7.46 37.15 36.11
CA ILE A 27 8.39 38.25 36.41
C ILE A 27 7.59 39.56 36.41
N GLU A 28 7.65 40.32 37.51
CA GLU A 28 7.02 41.64 37.62
C GLU A 28 8.03 42.78 37.43
N ALA A 29 9.25 42.62 37.93
CA ALA A 29 10.34 43.59 37.77
C ALA A 29 11.71 42.90 37.74
N GLU A 30 12.69 43.50 37.09
CA GLU A 30 14.08 43.03 37.03
C GLU A 30 15.02 44.17 37.47
N THR A 31 15.92 43.90 38.41
CA THR A 31 16.91 44.88 38.87
C THR A 31 18.11 44.91 37.91
N GLN A 32 18.82 46.04 37.85
CA GLN A 32 20.04 46.17 37.03
C GLN A 32 21.17 45.22 37.47
N THR A 33 21.06 44.62 38.67
CA THR A 33 22.00 43.66 39.25
C THR A 33 21.69 42.20 38.90
N GLY A 34 20.68 41.92 38.07
CA GLY A 34 20.33 40.57 37.59
C GLY A 34 19.41 39.78 38.53
N GLU A 35 18.75 40.46 39.47
CA GLU A 35 17.73 39.86 40.35
C GLU A 35 16.33 40.12 39.80
N ILE A 36 15.48 39.10 39.80
CA ILE A 36 14.10 39.16 39.32
C ILE A 36 13.15 39.14 40.52
N PHE A 37 12.22 40.09 40.54
CA PHE A 37 11.07 40.06 41.44
C PHE A 37 9.95 39.28 40.75
N GLY A 38 9.60 38.13 41.32
CA GLY A 38 8.65 37.21 40.71
C GLY A 38 7.52 36.84 41.64
N LEU A 39 6.31 36.74 41.09
CA LEU A 39 5.12 36.27 41.78
C LEU A 39 4.92 34.77 41.49
N VAL A 40 4.87 33.93 42.53
CA VAL A 40 4.71 32.47 42.38
C VAL A 40 3.24 32.06 42.36
N TYR A 41 2.89 31.20 41.42
CA TYR A 41 1.58 30.55 41.34
C TYR A 41 1.59 29.22 42.09
N GLY A 42 0.64 29.05 43.01
CA GLY A 42 0.34 27.79 43.67
C GLY A 42 -1.07 27.34 43.33
N SER A 43 -1.21 26.21 42.62
CA SER A 43 -2.52 25.69 42.18
C SER A 43 -3.35 26.70 41.37
N GLY A 44 -2.70 27.58 40.61
CA GLY A 44 -3.35 28.59 39.75
C GLY A 44 -3.48 29.98 40.36
N ALA A 45 -3.41 30.13 41.69
CA ALA A 45 -3.51 31.42 42.38
C ALA A 45 -2.13 31.99 42.76
N ALA A 46 -1.96 33.30 42.68
CA ALA A 46 -0.78 33.99 43.17
C ALA A 46 -0.67 33.89 44.71
N LYS A 47 0.46 33.40 45.24
CA LYS A 47 0.61 33.14 46.69
C LYS A 47 1.63 33.99 47.41
N SER A 48 2.78 34.27 46.79
CA SER A 48 3.87 35.01 47.43
C SER A 48 4.82 35.58 46.38
N GLY A 49 5.19 36.85 46.54
CA GLY A 49 6.21 37.53 45.74
C GLY A 49 7.55 37.62 46.49
N GLY A 50 8.64 37.71 45.75
CA GLY A 50 9.97 37.90 46.31
C GLY A 50 11.08 37.84 45.27
N LEU A 51 12.31 38.02 45.76
CA LEU A 51 13.50 38.24 44.93
C LEU A 51 14.29 36.95 44.69
N LEU A 52 14.52 36.63 43.41
CA LEU A 52 15.30 35.48 42.95
C LEU A 52 16.43 35.95 42.03
N LYS A 53 17.52 35.18 41.95
CA LYS A 53 18.53 35.43 40.93
C LYS A 53 18.12 34.77 39.61
N ARG A 54 18.39 35.42 38.48
CA ARG A 54 18.05 34.90 37.15
C ARG A 54 18.62 33.50 36.87
N GLU A 55 19.83 33.24 37.35
CA GLU A 55 20.54 31.95 37.26
C GLU A 55 19.88 30.78 38.00
N GLU A 56 18.94 31.06 38.92
CA GLU A 56 18.18 30.06 39.67
C GLU A 56 16.85 29.69 39.00
N THR A 57 16.60 30.22 37.80
CA THR A 57 15.33 30.08 37.08
C THR A 57 15.53 29.64 35.63
N TYR A 58 14.50 29.00 35.07
CA TYR A 58 14.43 28.66 33.64
C TYR A 58 13.24 29.38 33.00
N PRO A 59 13.43 30.10 31.88
CA PRO A 59 12.37 30.88 31.24
C PRO A 59 11.35 29.95 30.57
N LEU A 60 10.07 30.31 30.66
CA LEU A 60 8.96 29.59 30.05
C LEU A 60 8.07 30.54 29.25
N THR A 61 7.48 30.02 28.18
CA THR A 61 6.34 30.68 27.53
C THR A 61 5.09 30.55 28.39
N ARG A 62 4.08 31.40 28.15
CA ARG A 62 2.78 31.32 28.83
C ARG A 62 2.17 29.92 28.70
N HIS A 63 2.12 29.36 27.49
CA HIS A 63 1.56 28.03 27.24
C HIS A 63 2.30 26.91 28.00
N GLN A 64 3.63 26.93 27.99
CA GLN A 64 4.45 25.98 28.75
C GLN A 64 4.21 26.11 30.26
N ALA A 65 4.11 27.33 30.78
CA ALA A 65 3.80 27.59 32.18
C ALA A 65 2.43 27.03 32.56
N GLN A 66 1.41 27.21 31.71
CA GLN A 66 0.04 26.72 31.94
C GLN A 66 -0.03 25.17 31.95
N LEU A 67 0.67 24.50 31.03
CA LEU A 67 0.75 23.03 30.99
C LEU A 67 1.49 22.46 32.22
N LEU A 68 2.61 23.07 32.61
CA LEU A 68 3.39 22.62 33.76
C LEU A 68 2.69 22.90 35.10
N LEU A 69 1.83 23.92 35.18
CA LEU A 69 1.08 24.21 36.41
C LEU A 69 0.14 23.06 36.81
N PHE A 70 -0.43 22.33 35.84
CA PHE A 70 -1.29 21.17 36.13
C PHE A 70 -0.50 19.95 36.64
N VAL A 71 0.82 19.93 36.46
CA VAL A 71 1.68 18.84 36.93
C VAL A 71 1.91 18.96 38.45
N SER A 72 1.59 17.88 39.17
CA SER A 72 1.78 17.73 40.60
C SER A 72 2.47 16.39 40.93
N PRO A 73 3.37 16.33 41.92
CA PRO A 73 3.91 17.44 42.72
C PRO A 73 4.87 18.35 41.92
N ALA A 74 5.16 19.55 42.44
CA ALA A 74 5.99 20.55 41.75
C ALA A 74 7.39 20.05 41.37
N SER A 75 7.94 19.07 42.11
CA SER A 75 9.21 18.42 41.79
C SER A 75 9.22 17.75 40.42
N ARG A 76 8.10 17.19 39.98
CA ARG A 76 7.98 16.50 38.67
C ARG A 76 7.97 17.43 37.46
N ARG A 77 7.73 18.72 37.66
CA ARG A 77 7.74 19.72 36.57
C ARG A 77 9.12 19.85 35.92
N LEU A 78 10.17 19.76 36.72
CA LEU A 78 11.55 19.81 36.23
C LEU A 78 11.95 18.51 35.52
N GLU A 79 11.39 17.35 35.88
CA GLU A 79 11.65 16.07 35.21
C GLU A 79 11.24 16.11 33.74
N ILE A 80 10.11 16.76 33.42
CA ILE A 80 9.64 16.91 32.03
C ILE A 80 10.64 17.74 31.21
N LEU A 81 11.18 18.81 31.80
CA LEU A 81 12.16 19.68 31.12
C LEU A 81 13.51 18.99 30.87
N CYS A 82 13.82 17.89 31.58
CA CYS A 82 15.01 17.07 31.29
C CYS A 82 14.90 16.31 29.96
N ASN A 83 13.70 16.18 29.38
CA ASN A 83 13.50 15.62 28.03
C ASN A 83 12.91 16.70 27.10
N PRO A 84 13.76 17.60 26.54
CA PRO A 84 13.29 18.73 25.75
C PRO A 84 12.58 18.31 24.47
N THR A 85 12.94 17.17 23.89
CA THR A 85 12.34 16.63 22.67
C THR A 85 10.89 16.19 22.91
N LEU A 86 10.65 15.40 23.95
CA LEU A 86 9.29 14.96 24.31
C LEU A 86 8.42 16.14 24.72
N PHE A 87 8.96 17.07 25.54
CA PHE A 87 8.17 18.22 25.98
C PHE A 87 7.81 19.15 24.81
N ARG A 88 8.72 19.35 23.84
CA ARG A 88 8.40 20.09 22.61
C ARG A 88 7.27 19.39 21.83
N ALA A 89 7.34 18.08 21.65
CA ALA A 89 6.29 17.32 20.98
C ALA A 89 4.94 17.43 21.69
N ILE A 90 4.92 17.41 23.03
CA ILE A 90 3.69 17.59 23.83
C ILE A 90 3.10 19.00 23.63
N CYS A 91 3.94 20.03 23.53
CA CYS A 91 3.47 21.41 23.29
C CYS A 91 2.87 21.60 21.89
N GLU A 92 3.12 20.68 20.95
CA GLU A 92 2.69 20.76 19.56
C GLU A 92 1.52 19.79 19.23
N LEU A 93 1.00 19.06 20.23
CA LEU A 93 -0.09 18.11 20.05
C LEU A 93 -1.36 18.77 19.47
N ALA A 94 -1.93 18.13 18.46
CA ALA A 94 -3.20 18.48 17.83
C ALA A 94 -4.29 17.44 18.16
N GLN A 95 -5.53 17.75 17.78
CA GLN A 95 -6.63 16.81 17.90
C GLN A 95 -6.38 15.55 17.05
N GLU A 96 -6.77 14.38 17.55
CA GLU A 96 -6.55 13.04 16.99
C GLU A 96 -5.10 12.53 17.04
N ASP A 97 -4.15 13.28 17.63
CA ASP A 97 -2.80 12.75 17.81
C ASP A 97 -2.79 11.58 18.80
N LEU A 98 -2.00 10.56 18.47
CA LEU A 98 -1.83 9.38 19.31
C LEU A 98 -0.72 9.64 20.34
N VAL A 99 -1.11 9.57 21.61
CA VAL A 99 -0.20 9.72 22.75
C VAL A 99 -0.30 8.52 23.68
N VAL A 100 0.80 8.19 24.33
CA VAL A 100 0.80 7.19 25.40
C VAL A 100 0.86 7.92 26.73
N VAL A 101 -0.10 7.63 27.61
CA VAL A 101 -0.14 8.22 28.96
C VAL A 101 0.08 7.18 30.04
N ARG A 102 0.79 7.57 31.09
CA ARG A 102 0.92 6.84 32.33
C ARG A 102 -0.36 7.04 33.13
N TYR A 103 -1.22 6.02 33.19
CA TYR A 103 -2.46 6.04 33.93
C TYR A 103 -2.52 4.89 34.93
N LYS A 104 -2.79 5.23 36.20
CA LYS A 104 -2.83 4.31 37.35
C LYS A 104 -1.52 3.54 37.51
N LYS A 105 -1.39 2.31 36.99
CA LYS A 105 -0.17 1.48 37.12
C LYS A 105 0.34 0.96 35.76
N GLY A 106 -0.03 1.62 34.66
CA GLY A 106 0.37 1.22 33.32
C GLY A 106 0.43 2.37 32.34
N CYS A 107 0.86 2.05 31.13
CA CYS A 107 0.88 2.95 29.99
C CYS A 107 -0.34 2.65 29.11
N GLN A 108 -1.11 3.67 28.76
CA GLN A 108 -2.35 3.52 27.99
C GLN A 108 -2.30 4.43 26.76
N PRO A 109 -2.44 3.88 25.54
CA PRO A 109 -2.55 4.70 24.34
C PRO A 109 -3.90 5.41 24.32
N CYS A 110 -3.86 6.71 24.03
CA CYS A 110 -5.03 7.55 23.95
C CYS A 110 -4.95 8.49 22.75
N LEU A 111 -6.11 8.89 22.23
CA LEU A 111 -6.21 9.96 21.24
C LEU A 111 -6.45 11.30 21.94
N VAL A 112 -5.75 12.34 21.51
CA VAL A 112 -6.00 13.71 21.96
C VAL A 112 -7.35 14.18 21.41
N ARG A 113 -8.30 14.54 22.28
CA ARG A 113 -9.59 15.08 21.85
C ARG A 113 -9.66 16.58 22.00
N ASN A 114 -9.24 17.11 23.15
CA ASN A 114 -9.29 18.55 23.43
C ASN A 114 -8.16 18.97 24.38
N LEU A 115 -7.87 20.28 24.39
CA LEU A 115 -7.06 20.94 25.41
C LEU A 115 -8.00 21.68 26.38
N MET A 116 -7.92 21.35 27.66
CA MET A 116 -8.86 21.79 28.70
C MET A 116 -8.23 22.81 29.63
N GLN A 117 -8.96 23.89 29.91
CA GLN A 117 -8.60 24.86 30.96
C GLN A 117 -9.12 24.38 32.32
N ILE A 118 -8.24 24.30 33.32
CA ILE A 118 -8.50 23.70 34.63
C ILE A 118 -8.24 24.73 35.74
N GLY A 119 -9.21 24.90 36.63
CA GLY A 119 -9.15 25.85 37.76
C GLY A 119 -10.15 27.00 37.65
N ARG A 120 -10.37 27.73 38.74
CA ARG A 120 -11.17 28.97 38.73
C ARG A 120 -10.24 30.14 38.44
N LYS A 121 -10.67 31.02 37.55
CA LYS A 121 -10.03 32.31 37.32
C LYS A 121 -10.68 33.30 38.27
N ASP A 122 -10.10 33.46 39.46
CA ASP A 122 -10.69 34.28 40.51
C ASP A 122 -10.14 35.74 40.49
N GLY A 123 -9.07 36.02 39.74
CA GLY A 123 -8.53 37.37 39.47
C GLY A 123 -7.94 37.59 38.06
N SER A 124 -7.67 38.86 37.71
CA SER A 124 -7.09 39.25 36.40
C SER A 124 -5.65 38.75 36.20
N ASP A 125 -4.91 38.51 37.29
CA ASP A 125 -3.53 38.04 37.27
C ASP A 125 -3.38 36.51 37.44
N ASP A 126 -4.47 35.75 37.51
CA ASP A 126 -4.39 34.29 37.68
C ASP A 126 -4.05 33.57 36.36
N LEU A 127 -3.06 32.66 36.43
CA LEU A 127 -2.67 31.81 35.30
C LEU A 127 -3.43 30.48 35.34
N SER A 128 -4.29 30.26 34.34
CA SER A 128 -5.10 29.04 34.23
C SER A 128 -4.26 27.81 33.90
N MET A 129 -4.56 26.66 34.52
CA MET A 129 -3.87 25.41 34.22
C MET A 129 -4.41 24.78 32.94
N LEU A 130 -3.57 24.08 32.18
CA LEU A 130 -3.98 23.35 30.98
C LEU A 130 -3.73 21.84 31.14
N GLY A 131 -4.66 21.02 30.65
CA GLY A 131 -4.52 19.57 30.58
C GLY A 131 -5.22 19.00 29.34
N PHE A 132 -4.85 17.79 28.95
CA PHE A 132 -5.36 17.15 27.73
C PHE A 132 -6.55 16.24 28.04
N GLU A 133 -7.69 16.47 27.40
CA GLU A 133 -8.80 15.52 27.38
C GLU A 133 -8.45 14.41 26.40
N LEU A 134 -8.24 13.20 26.92
CA LEU A 134 -7.76 12.07 26.13
C LEU A 134 -8.81 10.98 26.10
N GLN A 135 -9.04 10.42 24.91
CA GLN A 135 -9.87 9.23 24.76
C GLN A 135 -9.00 7.97 24.84
N PRO A 136 -9.19 7.12 25.86
CA PRO A 136 -8.59 5.79 25.90
C PRO A 136 -8.92 5.02 24.62
N MET A 137 -7.91 4.46 23.96
CA MET A 137 -8.16 3.39 23.00
C MET A 137 -8.45 2.12 23.80
N ASN A 138 -9.73 1.84 24.03
CA ASN A 138 -10.18 0.62 24.67
C ASN A 138 -10.75 -0.35 23.62
N PRO A 139 -10.34 -1.63 23.67
CA PRO A 139 -10.87 -2.71 22.84
C PRO A 139 -12.36 -2.95 22.86
N ASP A 140 -12.90 -2.98 24.06
CA ASP A 140 -14.19 -3.60 24.29
C ASP A 140 -15.19 -2.54 24.73
N LYS A 141 -15.78 -1.84 23.76
CA LYS A 141 -17.11 -1.24 23.91
C LYS A 141 -17.76 -1.04 22.55
N LYS A 142 -18.54 -2.03 22.12
CA LYS A 142 -19.61 -1.88 21.13
C LYS A 142 -20.49 -0.68 21.52
N LEU A 143 -20.85 0.11 20.52
CA LEU A 143 -21.65 1.33 20.58
C LEU A 143 -22.93 1.10 21.41
N SER A 144 -22.94 1.52 22.67
CA SER A 144 -24.13 1.53 23.53
C SER A 144 -24.73 2.93 23.53
N SER A 145 -26.01 3.03 23.19
CA SER A 145 -26.82 4.25 23.05
C SER A 145 -27.15 4.97 24.37
N LYS A 146 -26.15 5.21 25.23
CA LYS A 146 -26.29 6.04 26.43
C LYS A 146 -25.28 7.20 26.42
N LYS A 147 -25.74 8.38 26.88
CA LYS A 147 -24.98 9.65 26.88
C LYS A 147 -23.51 9.44 27.33
N PRO A 148 -22.53 9.99 26.60
CA PRO A 148 -21.12 9.76 26.88
C PRO A 148 -20.71 10.36 28.24
N ALA A 149 -20.03 9.56 29.06
CA ALA A 149 -19.37 10.05 30.27
C ALA A 149 -18.23 11.03 29.89
N PRO A 150 -17.94 12.05 30.72
CA PRO A 150 -16.85 12.99 30.45
C PRO A 150 -15.51 12.24 30.39
N LEU A 151 -14.70 12.57 29.38
CA LEU A 151 -13.41 11.94 29.17
C LEU A 151 -12.42 12.37 30.27
N PRO A 152 -11.45 11.50 30.64
CA PRO A 152 -10.42 11.83 31.61
C PRO A 152 -9.47 12.91 31.08
N VAL A 153 -9.09 13.85 31.95
CA VAL A 153 -8.13 14.92 31.66
C VAL A 153 -6.77 14.60 32.29
N PHE A 154 -5.70 14.68 31.50
CA PHE A 154 -4.34 14.30 31.88
C PHE A 154 -3.38 15.50 31.84
N SER A 155 -2.35 15.47 32.67
CA SER A 155 -1.30 16.48 32.66
C SER A 155 -0.21 16.16 31.65
N ALA A 156 0.61 17.15 31.28
CA ALA A 156 1.77 16.94 30.42
C ALA A 156 2.77 15.91 31.00
N ALA A 157 2.79 15.70 32.32
CA ALA A 157 3.67 14.71 32.97
C ALA A 157 3.19 13.26 32.83
N ASP A 158 1.93 13.09 32.46
CA ASP A 158 1.32 11.79 32.26
C ASP A 158 1.61 11.29 30.85
N ILE A 159 1.82 12.18 29.87
CA ILE A 159 2.21 11.81 28.50
C ILE A 159 3.69 11.41 28.50
N ILE A 160 3.95 10.15 28.15
CA ILE A 160 5.30 9.57 28.13
C ILE A 160 5.83 9.36 26.72
N GLN A 161 4.96 9.38 25.71
CA GLN A 161 5.34 9.23 24.31
C GLN A 161 4.31 9.92 23.41
N VAL A 162 4.80 10.56 22.35
CA VAL A 162 4.00 11.11 21.25
C VAL A 162 4.38 10.35 19.98
N SER A 163 3.39 9.78 19.29
CA SER A 163 3.62 9.15 18.00
C SER A 163 3.52 10.20 16.92
N SER A 164 4.66 10.58 16.32
CA SER A 164 4.66 11.45 15.14
C SER A 164 4.03 10.71 13.96
N GLY A 165 2.76 10.98 13.70
CA GLY A 165 2.12 10.61 12.45
C GLY A 165 2.76 11.35 11.27
N TYR A 166 2.73 10.72 10.10
CA TYR A 166 3.05 11.33 8.81
C TYR A 166 2.46 12.76 8.69
N GLN A 167 3.25 13.69 8.15
CA GLN A 167 2.81 15.04 7.84
C GLN A 167 1.75 15.00 6.71
N SER A 168 0.48 14.84 7.09
CA SER A 168 -0.66 15.06 6.20
C SER A 168 -1.06 16.55 6.23
N SER A 169 -1.30 17.11 5.05
CA SER A 169 -1.64 18.52 4.82
C SER A 169 -3.09 18.82 5.24
N ALA A 170 -3.35 18.95 6.54
CA ALA A 170 -4.47 19.70 7.13
C ALA A 170 -4.33 19.73 8.66
N ARG A 171 -3.47 20.60 9.21
CA ARG A 171 -3.33 20.77 10.66
C ARG A 171 -4.19 21.94 11.14
N LEU A 172 -5.18 21.68 12.01
CA LEU A 172 -5.84 22.72 12.80
C LEU A 172 -5.12 22.84 14.16
N PRO A 173 -4.34 23.90 14.41
CA PRO A 173 -3.64 24.08 15.68
C PRO A 173 -4.62 24.44 16.81
N LEU A 174 -4.45 23.82 17.98
CA LEU A 174 -5.13 24.22 19.22
C LEU A 174 -4.52 25.54 19.69
N ARG A 175 -5.15 26.69 19.38
CA ARG A 175 -4.70 28.02 19.82
C ARG A 175 -5.79 28.77 20.58
N ASP A 176 -5.40 29.36 21.72
CA ASP A 176 -6.23 30.19 22.60
C ASP A 176 -6.68 31.48 21.88
N ASN A 177 -7.98 31.79 21.90
CA ASN A 177 -8.51 33.11 21.55
C ASN A 177 -9.54 33.60 22.59
N HIS A 178 -9.50 34.91 22.85
CA HIS A 178 -10.01 35.61 24.02
C HIS A 178 -11.51 36.00 24.00
N THR A 179 -12.16 35.79 25.16
CA THR A 179 -13.22 36.57 25.88
C THR A 179 -14.43 37.16 25.16
N ILE A 180 -15.64 36.69 25.54
CA ILE A 180 -16.78 37.54 25.99
C ILE A 180 -17.48 36.86 27.18
N ASP A 181 -17.83 37.68 28.16
CA ASP A 181 -18.21 37.42 29.54
C ASP A 181 -19.74 37.31 29.73
N THR A 182 -20.22 36.33 30.52
CA THR A 182 -21.43 36.43 31.39
C THR A 182 -21.68 35.14 32.19
N THR A 183 -21.12 35.11 33.39
CA THR A 183 -21.75 34.72 34.67
C THR A 183 -22.86 33.62 34.69
N ARG A 184 -22.44 32.35 34.85
CA ARG A 184 -22.73 31.47 36.02
C ARG A 184 -22.45 29.98 35.69
N LYS A 185 -21.48 29.42 36.42
CA LYS A 185 -21.21 27.98 36.67
C LYS A 185 -21.46 27.02 35.48
N THR A 186 -20.52 26.84 34.55
CA THR A 186 -20.48 25.64 33.70
C THR A 186 -19.09 25.42 33.10
N ILE A 187 -18.60 24.16 33.09
CA ILE A 187 -17.52 23.66 32.24
C ILE A 187 -17.96 23.89 30.78
N SER A 188 -17.38 24.85 30.06
CA SER A 188 -17.81 25.20 28.71
C SER A 188 -17.24 24.22 27.67
N ARG A 189 -18.13 23.42 27.06
CA ARG A 189 -17.91 22.72 25.78
C ARG A 189 -18.42 23.61 24.65
N ILE A 190 -17.65 23.77 23.58
CA ILE A 190 -18.07 24.48 22.38
C ILE A 190 -18.89 23.48 21.54
N ASN A 191 -20.21 23.67 21.39
CA ASN A 191 -21.12 22.71 20.73
C ASN A 191 -21.98 23.36 19.64
N SER A 192 -22.41 22.57 18.65
CA SER A 192 -23.72 22.67 18.00
C SER A 192 -24.25 21.28 17.57
N MET A 193 -25.54 21.04 17.81
CA MET A 193 -26.37 19.80 17.81
C MET A 193 -27.64 20.08 16.92
N PRO A 194 -28.63 19.18 16.62
CA PRO A 194 -29.31 18.26 17.56
C PRO A 194 -29.97 16.94 17.02
N SER A 195 -30.60 16.25 17.97
CA SER A 195 -31.14 14.87 18.00
C SER A 195 -32.60 14.81 18.49
N THR A 196 -33.33 13.70 18.32
CA THR A 196 -34.59 13.37 19.06
C THR A 196 -34.68 11.87 19.42
N ARG A 197 -34.58 11.47 20.71
CA ARG A 197 -35.63 11.15 21.75
C ARG A 197 -36.18 9.69 21.64
N SER A 198 -36.45 8.86 22.66
CA SER A 198 -36.81 9.02 24.10
C SER A 198 -36.83 7.64 24.88
N ASN A 199 -36.46 7.64 26.18
CA ASN A 199 -36.94 6.92 27.41
C ASN A 199 -37.41 5.41 27.41
N ASN A 200 -37.36 4.55 28.45
CA ASN A 200 -37.03 4.60 29.89
C ASN A 200 -36.94 3.15 30.52
N ARG A 201 -35.91 2.87 31.35
CA ARG A 201 -35.89 2.34 32.76
C ARG A 201 -36.52 0.95 33.21
N PRO A 202 -36.20 0.39 34.43
CA PRO A 202 -35.39 -0.86 34.59
C PRO A 202 -35.78 -1.86 35.74
N LEU A 203 -34.85 -2.77 36.10
CA LEU A 203 -34.65 -3.56 37.38
C LEU A 203 -35.49 -4.84 37.58
N GLY A 204 -35.02 -5.99 38.10
CA GLY A 204 -33.72 -6.46 38.61
C GLY A 204 -33.81 -7.82 39.37
N LYS A 205 -32.62 -8.36 39.73
CA LYS A 205 -32.25 -9.34 40.80
C LYS A 205 -32.28 -10.89 40.59
N ARG A 206 -31.21 -11.48 41.15
CA ARG A 206 -30.69 -12.88 41.30
C ARG A 206 -31.49 -13.68 42.38
N ILE A 207 -31.45 -15.02 42.52
CA ILE A 207 -30.37 -15.93 43.01
C ILE A 207 -30.83 -17.43 42.83
N SER A 208 -29.84 -18.34 42.81
CA SER A 208 -29.72 -19.84 42.76
C SER A 208 -30.73 -20.72 43.57
N GLU A 209 -30.85 -22.07 43.48
CA GLU A 209 -29.99 -23.21 43.07
C GLU A 209 -30.79 -24.56 43.02
N GLN A 210 -30.24 -25.59 42.35
CA GLN A 210 -30.36 -27.07 42.56
C GLN A 210 -31.43 -27.97 41.85
N SER A 211 -30.92 -28.75 40.89
CA SER A 211 -30.88 -30.24 40.83
C SER A 211 -31.80 -31.04 39.87
N GLN A 212 -31.13 -32.03 39.22
CA GLN A 212 -31.59 -33.28 38.57
C GLN A 212 -31.67 -33.34 37.02
N THR A 213 -30.82 -34.21 36.46
CA THR A 213 -30.57 -34.66 35.07
C THR A 213 -31.61 -35.72 34.61
N PRO A 214 -31.62 -36.28 33.37
CA PRO A 214 -30.70 -36.17 32.24
C PRO A 214 -31.37 -35.95 30.85
N SER A 215 -30.69 -35.31 29.91
CA SER A 215 -31.11 -35.39 28.50
C SER A 215 -29.99 -35.00 27.51
N ILE A 216 -29.58 -36.02 26.75
CA ILE A 216 -29.12 -36.03 25.35
C ILE A 216 -27.84 -35.25 25.04
N ASN A 217 -26.79 -36.04 24.85
CA ASN A 217 -25.42 -35.71 24.44
C ASN A 217 -25.29 -34.55 23.44
N ALA A 218 -24.65 -33.48 23.90
CA ALA A 218 -23.99 -32.49 23.05
C ALA A 218 -22.67 -33.06 22.51
N LEU A 219 -22.38 -32.86 21.22
CA LEU A 219 -21.02 -32.94 20.71
C LEU A 219 -20.26 -31.64 21.06
N PRO A 220 -18.92 -31.70 21.27
CA PRO A 220 -18.16 -30.73 22.02
C PRO A 220 -17.64 -29.54 21.19
N ASN A 221 -17.60 -28.35 21.81
CA ASN A 221 -16.83 -27.20 21.31
C ASN A 221 -15.35 -27.62 21.11
N PRO A 222 -14.68 -27.24 20.01
CA PRO A 222 -13.26 -27.53 19.84
C PRO A 222 -12.47 -26.75 20.90
N GLN A 223 -11.80 -27.47 21.80
CA GLN A 223 -10.90 -26.87 22.79
C GLN A 223 -9.63 -26.39 22.07
N LEU A 224 -9.31 -25.10 22.18
CA LEU A 224 -8.07 -24.54 21.63
C LEU A 224 -6.86 -25.03 22.44
N GLU A 225 -5.86 -25.59 21.76
CA GLU A 225 -4.64 -26.13 22.36
C GLU A 225 -3.37 -25.50 21.76
N VAL A 226 -2.21 -25.77 22.37
CA VAL A 226 -0.91 -25.35 21.81
C VAL A 226 -0.72 -26.03 20.45
N GLY A 227 -0.49 -25.23 19.42
CA GLY A 227 -0.46 -25.65 18.01
C GLY A 227 -1.69 -25.22 17.21
N SER A 228 -2.77 -24.78 17.87
CA SER A 228 -3.98 -24.31 17.18
C SER A 228 -3.73 -23.01 16.43
N MET A 229 -4.20 -22.93 15.19
CA MET A 229 -4.24 -21.70 14.40
C MET A 229 -5.42 -20.87 14.83
N VAL A 230 -5.14 -19.61 15.18
CA VAL A 230 -6.14 -18.74 15.78
C VAL A 230 -6.12 -17.37 15.14
N GLU A 231 -7.32 -16.85 14.97
CA GLU A 231 -7.52 -15.45 14.68
C GLU A 231 -7.86 -14.70 15.96
N VAL A 232 -7.30 -13.51 16.08
CA VAL A 232 -7.56 -12.61 17.19
C VAL A 232 -8.03 -11.30 16.60
N ALA A 233 -9.32 -11.01 16.80
CA ALA A 233 -9.90 -9.75 16.38
C ALA A 233 -9.32 -8.61 17.24
N SER A 234 -8.66 -7.65 16.58
CA SER A 234 -8.27 -6.40 17.22
C SER A 234 -9.36 -5.35 17.07
N ASP A 235 -9.45 -4.51 18.08
CA ASP A 235 -10.32 -3.35 18.34
C ASP A 235 -10.45 -2.34 17.17
N ARG A 236 -9.56 -2.46 16.20
CA ARG A 236 -9.47 -1.63 14.99
C ARG A 236 -10.05 -2.32 13.75
N ASN A 237 -10.84 -3.39 13.91
CA ASN A 237 -11.31 -4.27 12.83
C ASN A 237 -10.16 -4.91 12.01
N VAL A 238 -8.96 -5.03 12.60
CA VAL A 238 -7.84 -5.75 11.98
C VAL A 238 -7.78 -7.12 12.64
N ILE A 239 -7.90 -8.18 11.85
CA ILE A 239 -7.81 -9.55 12.33
C ILE A 239 -6.34 -9.96 12.26
N LEU A 240 -5.79 -10.37 13.41
CA LEU A 240 -4.42 -10.88 13.50
C LEU A 240 -4.46 -12.40 13.52
N TYR A 241 -3.59 -13.00 12.71
CA TYR A 241 -3.53 -14.45 12.57
C TYR A 241 -2.20 -14.98 13.08
N GLY A 242 -2.24 -16.17 13.68
CA GLY A 242 -1.05 -16.86 14.14
C GLY A 242 -1.33 -18.19 14.81
N VAL A 243 -0.26 -18.82 15.29
CA VAL A 243 -0.30 -20.16 15.91
C VAL A 243 -0.11 -20.03 17.41
N ILE A 244 -0.98 -20.66 18.21
CA ILE A 244 -0.76 -20.77 19.66
C ILE A 244 0.52 -21.57 19.91
N ARG A 245 1.54 -20.95 20.48
CA ARG A 245 2.79 -21.58 20.91
C ARG A 245 2.86 -21.85 22.41
N TRP A 246 1.94 -21.29 23.19
CA TRP A 246 1.91 -21.47 24.63
C TRP A 246 0.49 -21.25 25.17
N ILE A 247 0.05 -22.06 26.14
CA ILE A 247 -1.19 -21.80 26.91
C ILE A 247 -0.87 -21.90 28.39
N GLY A 248 -1.35 -20.94 29.17
CA GLY A 248 -1.27 -21.00 30.63
C GLY A 248 -1.62 -19.68 31.31
N VAL A 249 -1.44 -19.61 32.62
CA VAL A 249 -1.74 -18.41 33.40
C VAL A 249 -0.52 -17.50 33.46
N LEU A 250 -0.62 -16.29 32.91
CA LEU A 250 0.45 -15.31 32.98
C LEU A 250 0.53 -14.64 34.37
N PRO A 251 1.74 -14.28 34.86
CA PRO A 251 1.92 -13.61 36.14
C PRO A 251 1.07 -12.35 36.26
N GLY A 252 0.21 -12.28 37.28
CA GLY A 252 -0.67 -11.14 37.54
C GLY A 252 -1.92 -11.07 36.65
N LYS A 253 -2.21 -12.09 35.85
CA LYS A 253 -3.46 -12.24 35.08
C LYS A 253 -4.32 -13.37 35.67
N LYS A 254 -5.62 -13.38 35.33
CA LYS A 254 -6.57 -14.45 35.69
C LYS A 254 -7.05 -15.14 34.42
N GLY A 255 -7.37 -16.43 34.52
CA GLY A 255 -7.77 -17.28 33.39
C GLY A 255 -6.59 -17.72 32.53
N ASP A 256 -6.85 -18.61 31.58
CA ASP A 256 -5.84 -19.12 30.64
C ASP A 256 -5.56 -18.10 29.52
N TRP A 257 -4.29 -17.95 29.19
CA TRP A 257 -3.78 -17.07 28.15
C TRP A 257 -3.08 -17.89 27.09
N ALA A 258 -3.26 -17.51 25.83
CA ALA A 258 -2.52 -18.04 24.70
C ALA A 258 -1.38 -17.09 24.32
N GLY A 259 -0.17 -17.63 24.23
CA GLY A 259 0.95 -17.01 23.53
C GLY A 259 0.91 -17.45 22.07
N ILE A 260 0.75 -16.51 21.14
CA ILE A 260 0.54 -16.74 19.72
C ILE A 260 1.72 -16.18 18.95
N GLU A 261 2.31 -16.99 18.07
CA GLU A 261 3.24 -16.54 17.04
C GLU A 261 2.47 -16.11 15.81
N LEU A 262 2.51 -14.81 15.50
CA LEU A 262 1.83 -14.15 14.40
C LEU A 262 2.53 -14.38 13.06
N ASP A 263 1.73 -14.47 12.01
CA ASP A 263 2.20 -14.66 10.63
C ASP A 263 3.07 -13.48 10.15
N ASN A 264 2.68 -12.26 10.54
CA ASN A 264 3.29 -10.99 10.12
C ASN A 264 3.91 -10.24 11.29
N GLU A 265 4.90 -9.40 10.99
CA GLU A 265 5.55 -8.53 11.97
C GLU A 265 4.65 -7.36 12.34
N VAL A 266 4.33 -7.25 13.62
CA VAL A 266 3.54 -6.17 14.20
C VAL A 266 4.44 -5.47 15.20
N GLY A 267 4.81 -4.22 14.92
CA GLY A 267 5.86 -3.49 15.65
C GLY A 267 5.63 -3.27 17.16
N THR A 268 4.51 -3.75 17.72
CA THR A 268 4.16 -3.76 19.16
C THR A 268 4.27 -5.14 19.82
N CYS A 269 4.58 -6.20 19.07
CA CYS A 269 4.63 -7.59 19.52
C CYS A 269 6.04 -7.99 20.03
N THR A 270 6.15 -9.09 20.77
CA THR A 270 7.43 -9.56 21.34
C THR A 270 8.05 -10.67 20.50
N ASP A 271 9.05 -11.37 21.02
CA ASP A 271 9.73 -12.54 20.42
C ASP A 271 9.41 -13.85 21.15
N GLY A 272 8.28 -13.87 21.88
CA GLY A 272 7.80 -14.98 22.73
C GLY A 272 8.05 -14.75 24.22
N THR A 273 8.45 -13.52 24.57
CA THR A 273 8.69 -13.07 25.94
C THR A 273 7.52 -12.24 26.48
N PHE A 274 7.20 -12.41 27.77
CA PHE A 274 6.21 -11.62 28.49
C PHE A 274 6.80 -11.20 29.84
N LEU A 275 6.87 -9.89 30.09
CA LEU A 275 7.47 -9.29 31.30
C LEU A 275 8.91 -9.78 31.60
N GLY A 276 9.71 -10.02 30.57
CA GLY A 276 11.11 -10.45 30.70
C GLY A 276 11.31 -11.96 30.91
N GLN A 277 10.23 -12.73 31.06
CA GLN A 277 10.27 -14.19 31.08
C GLN A 277 9.90 -14.75 29.69
N ARG A 278 10.62 -15.78 29.25
CA ARG A 278 10.40 -16.43 27.95
C ARG A 278 9.43 -17.60 28.10
N TYR A 279 8.38 -17.62 27.27
CA TYR A 279 7.36 -18.69 27.27
C TYR A 279 7.40 -19.52 25.99
N PHE A 280 7.79 -18.91 24.87
CA PHE A 280 8.14 -19.58 23.62
C PHE A 280 9.18 -18.74 22.86
N THR A 281 9.66 -19.22 21.71
CA THR A 281 10.65 -18.50 20.89
C THR A 281 10.12 -18.33 19.48
N CYS A 282 10.10 -17.10 19.00
CA CYS A 282 9.82 -16.76 17.61
C CYS A 282 10.69 -15.58 17.13
N LYS A 283 10.55 -15.17 15.87
CA LYS A 283 11.18 -13.94 15.37
C LYS A 283 10.61 -12.72 16.10
N GLY A 284 11.42 -11.67 16.27
CA GLY A 284 11.00 -10.44 16.97
C GLY A 284 9.79 -9.78 16.32
N ASN A 285 8.96 -9.11 17.13
CA ASN A 285 7.71 -8.47 16.71
C ASN A 285 6.65 -9.43 16.15
N ARG A 286 6.67 -10.71 16.56
CA ARG A 286 5.69 -11.72 16.13
C ARG A 286 4.98 -12.45 17.25
N ALA A 287 5.34 -12.27 18.52
CA ALA A 287 4.60 -12.89 19.61
C ALA A 287 3.56 -11.94 20.20
N VAL A 288 2.35 -12.44 20.41
CA VAL A 288 1.31 -11.78 21.18
C VAL A 288 0.79 -12.73 22.26
N PHE A 289 0.43 -12.18 23.42
CA PHE A 289 -0.24 -12.93 24.46
C PHE A 289 -1.64 -12.38 24.67
N VAL A 290 -2.66 -13.23 24.54
CA VAL A 290 -4.06 -12.85 24.66
C VAL A 290 -4.81 -13.85 25.54
N PRO A 291 -5.94 -13.48 26.18
CA PRO A 291 -6.80 -14.44 26.85
C PRO A 291 -7.22 -15.54 25.87
N LEU A 292 -7.19 -16.81 26.28
CA LEU A 292 -7.51 -17.93 25.40
C LEU A 292 -8.94 -17.82 24.83
N GLU A 293 -9.86 -17.20 25.57
CA GLU A 293 -11.23 -16.91 25.14
C GLU A 293 -11.35 -15.86 24.01
N MET A 294 -10.31 -15.07 23.77
CA MET A 294 -10.23 -14.09 22.69
C MET A 294 -9.61 -14.68 21.42
N CYS A 295 -9.04 -15.88 21.52
CA CYS A 295 -8.65 -16.66 20.38
C CYS A 295 -9.90 -17.31 19.80
N MET A 296 -10.16 -17.04 18.53
CA MET A 296 -11.08 -17.85 17.76
C MET A 296 -10.26 -18.80 16.91
N PRO A 297 -10.72 -20.05 16.66
CA PRO A 297 -10.12 -20.85 15.60
C PRO A 297 -10.10 -19.99 14.33
N ASP A 298 -8.95 -19.92 13.69
CA ASP A 298 -8.75 -19.02 12.56
C ASP A 298 -9.81 -19.30 11.50
N GLY A 299 -10.63 -18.29 11.18
CA GLY A 299 -11.80 -18.43 10.31
C GLY A 299 -11.42 -18.79 8.89
N ARG A 300 -10.17 -18.55 8.49
CA ARG A 300 -9.59 -19.03 7.23
C ARG A 300 -9.51 -20.57 7.19
N PHE A 301 -9.61 -21.24 8.34
CA PHE A 301 -9.35 -22.66 8.59
C PHE A 301 -10.57 -23.42 9.15
N LEU A 302 -11.67 -22.74 9.48
CA LEU A 302 -12.91 -23.36 9.93
C LEU A 302 -13.66 -23.99 8.75
N SER A 303 -13.79 -25.32 8.74
CA SER A 303 -14.70 -26.03 7.82
C SER A 303 -16.17 -25.79 8.23
N PRO A 304 -17.08 -25.46 7.30
CA PRO A 304 -18.45 -25.12 7.66
C PRO A 304 -19.23 -26.39 8.09
N SER A 305 -19.81 -26.36 9.29
CA SER A 305 -20.88 -27.30 9.66
C SER A 305 -22.22 -26.81 9.11
N PRO A 306 -23.16 -27.72 8.76
CA PRO A 306 -24.24 -27.44 7.83
C PRO A 306 -25.45 -26.85 8.55
N THR A 307 -26.03 -25.76 8.03
CA THR A 307 -27.50 -25.60 7.97
C THR A 307 -27.93 -24.43 7.07
N THR A 308 -28.53 -24.80 5.93
CA THR A 308 -29.61 -24.12 5.17
C THR A 308 -29.42 -22.63 4.89
N GLU A 309 -28.85 -22.20 3.76
CA GLU A 309 -29.24 -22.55 2.38
C GLU A 309 -28.10 -23.25 1.61
N THR A 310 -28.42 -24.37 0.95
CA THR A 310 -27.46 -25.15 0.16
C THR A 310 -27.05 -24.43 -1.11
N VAL A 311 -26.10 -23.51 -1.01
CA VAL A 311 -25.10 -23.31 -2.08
C VAL A 311 -23.83 -23.99 -1.61
N LYS A 312 -23.56 -25.19 -2.13
CA LYS A 312 -22.31 -25.92 -1.88
C LYS A 312 -21.12 -24.94 -2.10
N PRO A 313 -20.08 -24.95 -1.25
CA PRO A 313 -18.82 -24.29 -1.62
C PRO A 313 -18.40 -24.85 -2.98
N PRO A 314 -17.89 -24.02 -3.91
CA PRO A 314 -17.51 -24.50 -5.23
C PRO A 314 -16.36 -25.48 -5.04
N LEU A 315 -16.71 -26.76 -4.98
CA LEU A 315 -15.75 -27.86 -5.09
C LEU A 315 -14.95 -27.57 -6.36
N PRO A 316 -13.62 -27.77 -6.36
CA PRO A 316 -12.87 -27.76 -7.61
C PRO A 316 -13.65 -28.65 -8.59
N PRO A 317 -14.05 -28.12 -9.76
CA PRO A 317 -14.94 -28.84 -10.67
C PRO A 317 -14.39 -30.23 -10.87
N THR A 318 -15.23 -31.25 -10.60
CA THR A 318 -14.81 -32.66 -10.67
C THR A 318 -14.22 -32.88 -12.04
N VAL A 319 -12.93 -33.25 -12.08
CA VAL A 319 -12.22 -33.53 -13.31
C VAL A 319 -12.87 -34.77 -13.91
N THR A 320 -13.82 -34.60 -14.81
CA THR A 320 -14.17 -35.67 -15.75
C THR A 320 -12.93 -35.86 -16.62
N PRO A 321 -12.29 -37.05 -16.61
CA PRO A 321 -11.34 -37.38 -17.65
C PRO A 321 -12.08 -37.16 -18.97
N GLY A 322 -11.56 -36.30 -19.85
CA GLY A 322 -12.12 -36.20 -21.19
C GLY A 322 -12.09 -37.57 -21.85
N GLU A 323 -13.01 -37.81 -22.80
CA GLU A 323 -12.92 -38.99 -23.66
C GLU A 323 -11.48 -39.07 -24.21
N GLU A 324 -10.83 -40.23 -24.07
CA GLU A 324 -9.43 -40.44 -24.44
C GLU A 324 -9.22 -40.03 -25.91
N GLY A 325 -8.75 -38.79 -26.13
CA GLY A 325 -8.64 -38.16 -27.45
C GLY A 325 -8.80 -36.64 -27.44
N GLU A 326 -9.75 -36.07 -26.68
CA GLU A 326 -10.04 -34.62 -26.72
C GLU A 326 -8.99 -33.77 -25.97
N GLU A 327 -8.33 -34.34 -24.96
CA GLU A 327 -7.35 -33.60 -24.15
C GLU A 327 -6.08 -33.23 -24.95
N GLU A 328 -5.71 -34.02 -25.97
CA GLU A 328 -4.52 -33.74 -26.81
C GLU A 328 -4.76 -32.69 -27.91
N GLU A 329 -6.01 -32.43 -28.31
CA GLU A 329 -6.31 -31.44 -29.34
C GLU A 329 -6.09 -30.00 -28.82
N ASP A 330 -5.58 -29.10 -29.66
CA ASP A 330 -5.28 -27.70 -29.31
C ASP A 330 -6.58 -26.91 -29.09
N ALA A 331 -6.76 -26.30 -27.92
CA ALA A 331 -7.93 -25.45 -27.65
C ALA A 331 -7.65 -24.00 -28.09
N PRO A 332 -8.37 -23.44 -29.08
CA PRO A 332 -8.19 -22.04 -29.46
C PRO A 332 -8.65 -21.10 -28.34
N PRO A 333 -8.18 -19.83 -28.30
CA PRO A 333 -8.73 -18.86 -27.36
C PRO A 333 -10.23 -18.70 -27.51
N LEU A 334 -10.88 -18.44 -26.38
CA LEU A 334 -12.31 -18.20 -26.32
C LEU A 334 -12.69 -16.93 -27.08
N THR A 335 -13.81 -16.97 -27.80
CA THR A 335 -14.36 -15.77 -28.43
C THR A 335 -14.87 -14.80 -27.37
N GLU A 336 -14.94 -13.51 -27.68
CA GLU A 336 -15.42 -12.46 -26.77
C GLU A 336 -16.78 -12.80 -26.12
N SER A 337 -17.67 -13.44 -26.88
CA SER A 337 -18.99 -13.88 -26.40
C SER A 337 -18.95 -15.04 -25.40
N GLN A 338 -17.94 -15.90 -25.49
CA GLN A 338 -17.79 -17.09 -24.65
C GLN A 338 -16.95 -16.82 -23.41
N VAL A 339 -16.00 -15.87 -23.48
CA VAL A 339 -15.04 -15.59 -22.41
C VAL A 339 -15.73 -15.39 -21.07
N LEU A 340 -16.71 -14.49 -20.97
CA LEU A 340 -17.36 -14.22 -19.69
C LEU A 340 -18.14 -15.43 -19.18
N THR A 341 -18.76 -16.20 -20.07
CA THR A 341 -19.49 -17.42 -19.69
C THR A 341 -18.57 -18.50 -19.12
N VAL A 342 -17.36 -18.64 -19.68
CA VAL A 342 -16.43 -19.72 -19.32
C VAL A 342 -15.46 -19.30 -18.22
N LEU A 343 -14.91 -18.09 -18.30
CA LEU A 343 -13.83 -17.61 -17.44
C LEU A 343 -14.30 -16.71 -16.30
N GLU A 344 -15.47 -16.07 -16.33
CA GLU A 344 -15.87 -15.16 -15.24
C GLU A 344 -16.39 -15.91 -14.00
N GLY A 345 -15.96 -15.46 -12.81
CA GLY A 345 -16.48 -15.92 -11.52
C GLY A 345 -15.42 -16.39 -10.53
N LYS A 346 -15.90 -16.90 -9.39
CA LYS A 346 -15.08 -17.61 -8.40
C LYS A 346 -14.76 -19.02 -8.88
N MET A 347 -13.61 -19.54 -8.45
CA MET A 347 -13.06 -20.83 -8.95
C MET A 347 -12.91 -20.83 -10.47
N LYS A 348 -12.45 -19.70 -11.02
CA LYS A 348 -12.09 -19.53 -12.42
C LYS A 348 -10.68 -18.99 -12.55
N GLY A 349 -10.04 -19.28 -13.68
CA GLY A 349 -8.63 -19.01 -13.92
C GLY A 349 -7.71 -20.10 -13.38
N ILE A 350 -6.46 -19.73 -13.09
CA ILE A 350 -5.44 -20.67 -12.62
C ILE A 350 -5.40 -20.63 -11.09
N GLN A 351 -5.58 -21.79 -10.45
CA GLN A 351 -5.57 -21.87 -9.00
C GLN A 351 -4.15 -21.72 -8.45
N GLY A 352 -3.94 -20.69 -7.63
CA GLY A 352 -2.65 -20.46 -6.99
C GLY A 352 -2.37 -21.42 -5.85
N HIS A 353 -1.09 -21.73 -5.62
CA HIS A 353 -0.61 -22.59 -4.54
C HIS A 353 0.88 -22.36 -4.26
N PHE A 354 1.25 -22.17 -3.00
CA PHE A 354 2.65 -21.97 -2.54
C PHE A 354 3.47 -20.98 -3.38
N ASN A 355 3.23 -19.67 -3.18
CA ASN A 355 3.98 -18.59 -3.84
C ASN A 355 3.95 -18.65 -5.39
N SER A 356 2.93 -19.25 -6.00
CA SER A 356 2.84 -19.42 -7.46
C SER A 356 2.34 -18.19 -8.23
N CYS A 357 1.90 -17.11 -7.56
CA CYS A 357 1.17 -16.02 -8.22
C CYS A 357 1.94 -15.38 -9.39
N TYR A 358 3.28 -15.30 -9.32
CA TYR A 358 4.12 -14.84 -10.43
C TYR A 358 3.94 -15.69 -11.70
N LEU A 359 3.78 -17.00 -11.55
CA LEU A 359 3.60 -17.95 -12.63
C LEU A 359 2.15 -17.98 -13.09
N ASP A 360 1.20 -18.03 -12.15
CA ASP A 360 -0.23 -18.10 -12.46
C ASP A 360 -0.67 -16.86 -13.25
N ALA A 361 -0.36 -15.67 -12.76
CA ALA A 361 -0.73 -14.41 -13.40
C ALA A 361 -0.04 -14.23 -14.76
N THR A 362 1.22 -14.68 -14.89
CA THR A 362 1.95 -14.65 -16.17
C THR A 362 1.36 -15.62 -17.19
N LEU A 363 1.09 -16.87 -16.82
CA LEU A 363 0.47 -17.83 -17.72
C LEU A 363 -0.93 -17.38 -18.13
N PHE A 364 -1.70 -16.79 -17.20
CA PHE A 364 -3.00 -16.23 -17.51
C PHE A 364 -2.89 -15.05 -18.50
N CYS A 365 -1.93 -14.12 -18.32
CA CYS A 365 -1.66 -13.05 -19.28
C CYS A 365 -1.38 -13.59 -20.69
N LEU A 366 -0.52 -14.60 -20.79
CA LEU A 366 0.01 -15.07 -22.07
C LEU A 366 -0.97 -15.95 -22.83
N PHE A 367 -1.78 -16.76 -22.15
CA PHE A 367 -2.52 -17.86 -22.78
C PHE A 367 -4.04 -17.82 -22.61
N SER A 368 -4.61 -16.93 -21.78
CA SER A 368 -6.07 -16.91 -21.58
C SER A 368 -6.82 -16.47 -22.85
N SER A 369 -6.41 -15.36 -23.48
CA SER A 369 -7.06 -14.79 -24.67
C SER A 369 -6.14 -14.56 -25.87
N SER A 370 -4.82 -14.52 -25.68
CA SER A 370 -3.88 -14.26 -26.78
C SER A 370 -3.52 -15.53 -27.54
N MET A 371 -3.47 -15.43 -28.88
CA MET A 371 -2.95 -16.47 -29.77
C MET A 371 -1.47 -16.32 -30.08
N THR A 372 -0.82 -15.24 -29.61
CA THR A 372 0.51 -14.83 -30.06
C THR A 372 1.55 -15.93 -29.85
N LEU A 373 1.45 -16.67 -28.74
CA LEU A 373 2.36 -17.75 -28.40
C LEU A 373 1.82 -19.16 -28.75
N ASP A 374 0.55 -19.27 -29.17
CA ASP A 374 -0.10 -20.58 -29.45
C ASP A 374 0.45 -21.25 -30.70
N ARG A 375 0.67 -20.46 -31.77
CA ARG A 375 1.26 -20.99 -33.02
C ARG A 375 2.64 -21.59 -32.77
N LEU A 376 3.37 -21.04 -31.79
CA LEU A 376 4.73 -21.41 -31.46
C LEU A 376 4.80 -22.58 -30.47
N CYS A 377 3.78 -22.74 -29.63
CA CYS A 377 3.58 -23.96 -28.84
C CYS A 377 3.36 -25.21 -29.73
N ARG A 378 2.83 -25.03 -30.94
CA ARG A 378 2.60 -26.12 -31.90
C ARG A 378 3.89 -26.60 -32.60
N SER A 379 4.86 -25.74 -32.86
CA SER A 379 6.10 -26.10 -33.58
C SER A 379 7.14 -26.83 -32.71
N SER A 380 7.11 -26.67 -31.38
CA SER A 380 8.03 -27.33 -30.44
C SER A 380 7.57 -28.75 -30.00
N ALA A 381 6.59 -29.34 -30.70
CA ALA A 381 5.85 -30.53 -30.25
C ALA A 381 6.51 -31.89 -30.53
N GLU A 382 7.78 -31.94 -30.93
CA GLU A 382 8.48 -33.21 -31.22
C GLU A 382 9.10 -33.81 -29.95
N GLY A 383 8.29 -34.59 -29.23
CA GLY A 383 8.73 -35.45 -28.12
C GLY A 383 7.59 -35.75 -27.13
N GLU A 384 7.29 -37.03 -26.90
CA GLU A 384 6.25 -37.52 -25.97
C GLU A 384 6.41 -37.01 -24.51
N GLY A 385 7.59 -36.49 -24.15
CA GLY A 385 7.89 -35.93 -22.82
C GLY A 385 8.07 -34.40 -22.73
N SER A 386 7.76 -33.65 -23.80
CA SER A 386 8.01 -32.20 -23.83
C SER A 386 7.22 -31.43 -22.76
N ILE A 387 7.92 -30.60 -21.98
CA ILE A 387 7.34 -29.72 -20.96
C ILE A 387 6.26 -28.81 -21.58
N CYS A 388 6.47 -28.38 -22.83
CA CYS A 388 5.50 -27.58 -23.61
C CYS A 388 4.18 -28.34 -23.84
N ARG A 389 4.25 -29.61 -24.27
CA ARG A 389 3.06 -30.44 -24.51
C ARG A 389 2.23 -30.56 -23.23
N GLN A 390 2.89 -30.79 -22.09
CA GLN A 390 2.21 -30.86 -20.81
C GLN A 390 1.59 -29.53 -20.40
N MET A 391 2.33 -28.41 -20.48
CA MET A 391 1.80 -27.09 -20.16
C MET A 391 0.55 -26.77 -20.99
N ARG A 392 0.61 -27.06 -22.30
CA ARG A 392 -0.53 -26.87 -23.20
C ARG A 392 -1.73 -27.71 -22.79
N ARG A 393 -1.54 -29.02 -22.57
CA ARG A 393 -2.63 -29.94 -22.20
C ARG A 393 -3.21 -29.62 -20.82
N ASP A 394 -2.34 -29.56 -19.81
CA ASP A 394 -2.74 -29.53 -18.39
C ASP A 394 -3.14 -28.13 -17.93
N ILE A 395 -2.66 -27.07 -18.60
CA ILE A 395 -2.90 -25.67 -18.21
C ILE A 395 -3.68 -24.94 -19.30
N VAL A 396 -3.13 -24.75 -20.50
CA VAL A 396 -3.72 -23.87 -21.52
C VAL A 396 -5.07 -24.38 -22.03
N ASN A 397 -5.11 -25.63 -22.50
CA ASN A 397 -6.33 -26.26 -23.01
C ASN A 397 -7.40 -26.34 -21.93
N ARG A 398 -6.99 -26.73 -20.72
CA ARG A 398 -7.89 -26.83 -19.58
C ARG A 398 -8.47 -25.47 -19.19
N LEU A 399 -7.65 -24.41 -19.17
CA LEU A 399 -8.10 -23.05 -18.91
C LEU A 399 -9.12 -22.59 -19.94
N ARG A 400 -8.85 -22.81 -21.24
CA ARG A 400 -9.75 -22.35 -22.31
C ARG A 400 -11.04 -23.14 -22.41
N ARG A 401 -11.01 -24.45 -22.14
CA ARG A 401 -12.21 -25.31 -22.23
C ARG A 401 -13.11 -25.22 -20.99
N HIS A 402 -12.51 -25.24 -19.81
CA HIS A 402 -13.26 -25.37 -18.55
C HIS A 402 -13.27 -24.09 -17.72
N GLY A 403 -12.42 -23.12 -18.07
CA GLY A 403 -12.28 -21.87 -17.34
C GLY A 403 -11.55 -22.01 -16.00
N PHE A 404 -10.99 -23.17 -15.67
CA PHE A 404 -10.34 -23.43 -14.39
C PHE A 404 -9.19 -24.43 -14.51
N VAL A 405 -8.04 -24.13 -13.90
CA VAL A 405 -6.88 -25.03 -13.80
C VAL A 405 -6.56 -25.32 -12.34
N PRO A 406 -6.58 -26.60 -11.91
CA PRO A 406 -6.20 -26.99 -10.55
C PRO A 406 -4.73 -26.70 -10.24
N ALA A 407 -4.45 -26.38 -8.97
CA ALA A 407 -3.10 -26.13 -8.48
C ALA A 407 -2.15 -27.34 -8.69
N GLU A 408 -2.67 -28.56 -8.70
CA GLU A 408 -1.89 -29.77 -8.94
C GLU A 408 -1.24 -29.76 -10.33
N ASN A 409 -1.97 -29.32 -11.36
CA ASN A 409 -1.46 -29.23 -12.73
C ASN A 409 -0.32 -28.22 -12.80
N VAL A 410 -0.49 -27.07 -12.13
CA VAL A 410 0.53 -26.02 -12.03
C VAL A 410 1.76 -26.53 -11.27
N MET A 411 1.56 -27.27 -10.18
CA MET A 411 2.65 -27.86 -9.40
C MET A 411 3.41 -28.92 -10.20
N ASN A 412 2.72 -29.76 -10.96
CA ASN A 412 3.37 -30.74 -11.83
C ASN A 412 4.22 -30.05 -12.91
N PHE A 413 3.73 -28.94 -13.46
CA PHE A 413 4.52 -28.10 -14.37
C PHE A 413 5.74 -27.47 -13.68
N ARG A 414 5.58 -26.85 -12.50
CA ARG A 414 6.68 -26.25 -11.71
C ARG A 414 7.80 -27.24 -11.41
N LYS A 415 7.47 -28.50 -11.06
CA LYS A 415 8.46 -29.57 -10.82
C LYS A 415 9.33 -29.86 -12.04
N LYS A 416 8.79 -29.68 -13.25
CA LYS A 416 9.51 -29.94 -14.51
C LYS A 416 10.35 -28.76 -15.02
N LEU A 417 10.15 -27.55 -14.49
CA LEU A 417 11.01 -26.40 -14.81
C LEU A 417 12.47 -26.57 -14.34
N GLY A 418 12.75 -27.62 -13.55
CA GLY A 418 14.09 -28.16 -13.35
C GLY A 418 14.93 -27.47 -12.28
N CYS A 419 14.35 -26.58 -11.48
CA CYS A 419 14.99 -26.05 -10.27
C CYS A 419 14.01 -26.09 -9.09
N ASN A 420 14.47 -26.62 -7.96
CA ASN A 420 13.64 -26.81 -6.75
C ASN A 420 13.06 -25.49 -6.22
N THR A 421 13.73 -24.36 -6.48
CA THR A 421 13.24 -23.06 -6.05
C THR A 421 11.97 -22.63 -6.78
N PHE A 422 11.73 -23.09 -8.02
CA PHE A 422 10.45 -22.85 -8.70
C PHE A 422 9.28 -23.50 -7.97
N VAL A 423 9.48 -24.51 -7.14
CA VAL A 423 8.40 -25.23 -6.43
C VAL A 423 7.95 -24.49 -5.18
N THR A 424 8.85 -23.77 -4.51
CA THR A 424 8.62 -23.24 -3.16
C THR A 424 8.69 -21.73 -3.06
N GLU A 425 9.50 -21.08 -3.89
CA GLU A 425 9.80 -19.65 -3.78
C GLU A 425 8.97 -18.82 -4.76
N GLU A 426 8.68 -17.59 -4.36
CA GLU A 426 8.25 -16.52 -5.26
C GLU A 426 9.43 -16.14 -6.17
N LYS A 427 9.21 -16.03 -7.48
CA LYS A 427 10.21 -15.59 -8.46
C LYS A 427 9.75 -14.32 -9.17
N ASP A 428 10.68 -13.64 -9.80
CA ASP A 428 10.35 -12.52 -10.66
C ASP A 428 9.76 -13.05 -11.99
N PRO A 429 8.64 -12.47 -12.49
CA PRO A 429 8.03 -12.89 -13.74
C PRO A 429 8.98 -12.86 -14.94
N GLU A 430 9.99 -11.97 -14.94
CA GLU A 430 11.03 -11.93 -15.98
C GLU A 430 11.83 -13.22 -16.07
N GLU A 431 12.29 -13.73 -14.93
CA GLU A 431 13.07 -14.97 -14.85
C GLU A 431 12.21 -16.14 -15.36
N PHE A 432 10.95 -16.17 -14.93
CA PHE A 432 10.00 -17.18 -15.39
C PHE A 432 9.71 -17.07 -16.90
N ILE A 433 9.46 -15.87 -17.43
CA ILE A 433 9.23 -15.63 -18.87
C ILE A 433 10.42 -16.10 -19.70
N SER A 434 11.64 -15.77 -19.27
CA SER A 434 12.86 -16.17 -19.96
C SER A 434 12.98 -17.71 -20.02
N ILE A 435 12.71 -18.40 -18.91
CA ILE A 435 12.73 -19.88 -18.86
C ILE A 435 11.59 -20.48 -19.69
N LEU A 436 10.39 -19.91 -19.60
CA LEU A 436 9.22 -20.34 -20.35
C LEU A 436 9.50 -20.26 -21.86
N LEU A 437 9.95 -19.11 -22.35
CA LEU A 437 10.18 -18.91 -23.78
C LEU A 437 11.41 -19.69 -24.25
N GLN A 438 12.53 -19.63 -23.55
CA GLN A 438 13.78 -20.26 -23.98
C GLN A 438 13.79 -21.78 -23.80
N ARG A 439 13.35 -22.29 -22.64
CA ARG A 439 13.51 -23.70 -22.28
C ARG A 439 12.26 -24.53 -22.52
N VAL A 440 11.09 -23.98 -22.20
CA VAL A 440 9.82 -24.71 -22.37
C VAL A 440 9.37 -24.65 -23.81
N LEU A 441 9.31 -23.45 -24.39
CA LEU A 441 8.83 -23.24 -25.76
C LEU A 441 9.93 -23.28 -26.82
N GLN A 442 11.21 -23.29 -26.42
CA GLN A 442 12.37 -23.32 -27.31
C GLN A 442 12.32 -22.23 -28.38
N MET A 443 11.90 -21.03 -27.96
CA MET A 443 11.73 -19.89 -28.84
C MET A 443 13.02 -19.14 -29.05
N GLU A 444 13.18 -18.55 -30.23
CA GLU A 444 14.15 -17.48 -30.42
C GLU A 444 13.71 -16.23 -29.63
N PRO A 445 14.67 -15.40 -29.19
CA PRO A 445 14.39 -14.13 -28.53
C PRO A 445 13.43 -13.25 -29.35
N LEU A 446 12.39 -12.74 -28.67
CA LEU A 446 11.32 -11.96 -29.29
C LEU A 446 11.77 -10.56 -29.73
N LEU A 447 12.83 -10.05 -29.12
CA LEU A 447 13.34 -8.71 -29.32
C LEU A 447 14.77 -8.79 -29.86
N LYS A 448 14.98 -8.22 -31.04
CA LYS A 448 16.31 -7.92 -31.59
C LYS A 448 16.52 -6.41 -31.52
N ILE A 449 17.35 -5.98 -30.57
CA ILE A 449 17.59 -4.57 -30.27
C ILE A 449 19.04 -4.26 -30.59
N ARG A 450 19.27 -3.20 -31.36
CA ARG A 450 20.61 -2.73 -31.70
C ARG A 450 20.85 -1.33 -31.14
N SER A 451 22.08 -1.08 -30.71
CA SER A 451 22.56 0.28 -30.49
C SER A 451 23.02 0.87 -31.83
N ASN A 452 22.75 2.16 -32.05
CA ASN A 452 23.29 2.86 -33.21
C ASN A 452 24.82 3.07 -33.13
N GLY A 453 25.40 3.04 -31.93
CA GLY A 453 26.82 3.35 -31.69
C GLY A 453 27.78 2.17 -31.82
N ASP A 454 27.30 0.93 -31.69
CA ASP A 454 28.13 -0.28 -31.73
C ASP A 454 28.13 -0.95 -33.12
N SER A 455 29.28 -1.52 -33.46
CA SER A 455 29.54 -2.21 -34.72
C SER A 455 28.70 -3.49 -34.85
N GLY A 456 27.44 -3.35 -35.25
CA GLY A 456 26.61 -4.43 -35.82
C GLY A 456 26.18 -5.56 -34.88
N THR A 457 26.45 -5.48 -33.58
CA THR A 457 25.99 -6.50 -32.61
C THR A 457 24.59 -6.18 -32.12
N SER A 458 23.60 -6.91 -32.62
CA SER A 458 22.24 -6.92 -32.07
C SER A 458 22.21 -7.72 -30.77
N GLN A 459 21.55 -7.16 -29.76
CA GLN A 459 21.25 -7.82 -28.51
C GLN A 459 19.90 -8.51 -28.60
N ASN A 460 19.84 -9.72 -28.07
CA ASN A 460 18.65 -10.55 -28.08
C ASN A 460 18.05 -10.59 -26.68
N ALA A 461 16.74 -10.35 -26.57
CA ALA A 461 16.01 -10.40 -25.31
C ALA A 461 14.57 -10.88 -25.50
N TYR A 462 13.92 -11.28 -24.40
CA TYR A 462 12.49 -11.59 -24.38
C TYR A 462 11.64 -10.44 -23.85
N THR A 463 12.21 -9.65 -22.95
CA THR A 463 11.58 -8.50 -22.31
C THR A 463 12.47 -7.27 -22.48
N TYR A 464 11.89 -6.08 -22.40
CA TYR A 464 12.63 -4.83 -22.39
C TYR A 464 12.38 -4.07 -21.09
N GLN A 465 13.44 -3.78 -20.34
CA GLN A 465 13.39 -2.93 -19.16
C GLN A 465 13.44 -1.46 -19.57
N ILE A 466 12.48 -0.66 -19.11
CA ILE A 466 12.55 0.80 -19.23
C ILE A 466 13.72 1.32 -18.40
N ILE A 467 14.62 2.06 -19.04
CA ILE A 467 15.82 2.68 -18.47
C ILE A 467 15.80 4.17 -18.83
N LEU A 468 15.57 5.03 -17.83
CA LEU A 468 15.57 6.48 -18.00
C LEU A 468 15.80 7.21 -16.68
N GLU A 469 16.07 8.50 -16.76
CA GLU A 469 16.13 9.37 -15.59
C GLU A 469 14.75 9.97 -15.29
N LYS A 470 14.37 10.02 -14.00
CA LYS A 470 13.03 10.47 -13.57
C LYS A 470 12.64 11.87 -14.08
N ASN A 471 13.62 12.75 -14.31
CA ASN A 471 13.38 14.13 -14.72
C ASN A 471 13.08 14.29 -16.22
N GLU A 472 13.24 13.21 -17.01
CA GLU A 472 13.04 13.24 -18.46
C GLU A 472 11.55 13.18 -18.85
N VAL A 473 10.67 12.67 -17.98
CA VAL A 473 9.23 12.53 -18.21
C VAL A 473 8.38 13.11 -17.07
N GLY A 474 7.08 13.29 -17.33
CA GLY A 474 6.11 13.81 -16.37
C GLY A 474 5.81 12.85 -15.19
N PRO A 475 4.98 13.27 -14.21
CA PRO A 475 4.70 12.50 -13.01
C PRO A 475 3.79 11.27 -13.23
N CYS A 476 2.91 11.29 -14.23
CA CYS A 476 2.19 10.10 -14.70
C CYS A 476 2.40 9.93 -16.21
N PRO A 477 3.51 9.32 -16.64
CA PRO A 477 3.81 9.13 -18.06
C PRO A 477 3.03 7.94 -18.64
N SER A 478 2.82 7.98 -19.97
CA SER A 478 2.31 6.82 -20.70
C SER A 478 3.43 5.82 -21.02
N VAL A 479 3.08 4.56 -21.28
CA VAL A 479 4.07 3.54 -21.68
C VAL A 479 4.75 3.92 -23.00
N GLN A 480 4.04 4.54 -23.95
CA GLN A 480 4.63 5.11 -25.18
C GLN A 480 5.75 6.10 -24.86
N GLN A 481 5.50 7.07 -23.97
CA GLN A 481 6.48 8.08 -23.58
C GLN A 481 7.69 7.45 -22.89
N LEU A 482 7.46 6.50 -21.99
CA LEU A 482 8.51 5.77 -21.29
C LEU A 482 9.40 5.00 -22.27
N LEU A 483 8.79 4.27 -23.21
CA LEU A 483 9.48 3.47 -24.21
C LEU A 483 10.32 4.33 -25.15
N GLU A 484 9.73 5.40 -25.71
CA GLU A 484 10.45 6.33 -26.59
C GLU A 484 11.63 6.99 -25.88
N THR A 485 11.42 7.48 -24.65
CA THR A 485 12.47 8.14 -23.86
C THR A 485 13.60 7.17 -23.55
N SER A 486 13.27 5.94 -23.14
CA SER A 486 14.24 4.89 -22.87
C SER A 486 15.08 4.54 -24.09
N PHE A 487 14.45 4.36 -25.26
CA PHE A 487 15.15 4.06 -26.51
C PHE A 487 16.04 5.21 -26.98
N VAL A 488 15.56 6.46 -26.87
CA VAL A 488 16.35 7.64 -27.27
C VAL A 488 17.54 7.85 -26.31
N SER A 489 17.34 7.71 -25.00
CA SER A 489 18.38 7.89 -23.99
C SER A 489 19.48 6.81 -24.09
N CYS A 490 19.12 5.58 -24.46
CA CYS A 490 20.06 4.48 -24.65
C CYS A 490 20.54 4.32 -26.11
N ASP A 491 20.09 5.17 -27.04
CA ASP A 491 20.43 5.12 -28.48
C ASP A 491 20.12 3.76 -29.14
N LEU A 492 18.96 3.20 -28.80
CA LEU A 492 18.50 1.88 -29.22
C LEU A 492 17.49 1.97 -30.38
N LYS A 493 17.44 0.91 -31.19
CA LYS A 493 16.41 0.67 -32.20
C LYS A 493 16.07 -0.82 -32.27
N PHE A 494 14.81 -1.12 -32.60
CA PHE A 494 14.40 -2.47 -32.98
C PHE A 494 14.91 -2.78 -34.39
N GLU A 495 15.53 -3.95 -34.56
CA GLU A 495 16.00 -4.40 -35.87
C GLU A 495 14.84 -4.91 -36.75
N GLU A 496 13.89 -5.61 -36.13
CA GLU A 496 12.68 -6.13 -36.77
C GLU A 496 11.44 -5.83 -35.91
N VAL A 497 10.25 -5.98 -36.49
CA VAL A 497 8.98 -5.80 -35.77
C VAL A 497 8.77 -7.00 -34.84
N PRO A 498 8.72 -6.81 -33.51
CA PRO A 498 8.50 -7.92 -32.59
C PRO A 498 7.06 -8.43 -32.72
N SER A 499 6.89 -9.75 -32.71
CA SER A 499 5.56 -10.39 -32.67
C SER A 499 4.85 -10.14 -31.34
N CYS A 500 5.61 -10.14 -30.25
CA CYS A 500 5.19 -9.84 -28.90
C CYS A 500 6.24 -8.95 -28.22
N LEU A 501 5.80 -7.81 -27.69
CA LEU A 501 6.66 -6.88 -26.96
C LEU A 501 6.25 -6.84 -25.49
N MET A 502 7.15 -7.24 -24.60
CA MET A 502 6.95 -7.23 -23.16
C MET A 502 7.79 -6.12 -22.53
N VAL A 503 7.14 -5.07 -22.05
CA VAL A 503 7.81 -3.87 -21.51
C VAL A 503 7.71 -3.86 -19.99
N GLN A 504 8.85 -3.86 -19.31
CA GLN A 504 8.93 -3.84 -17.86
C GLN A 504 9.00 -2.40 -17.35
N MET A 505 8.14 -2.09 -16.38
CA MET A 505 8.03 -0.75 -15.83
C MET A 505 9.25 -0.40 -14.96
N PRO A 506 9.66 0.88 -14.88
CA PRO A 506 10.85 1.30 -14.14
C PRO A 506 10.62 1.22 -12.62
N ARG A 507 10.85 0.03 -12.06
CA ARG A 507 10.76 -0.29 -10.64
C ARG A 507 12.11 -0.78 -10.13
N PHE A 508 12.45 -0.47 -8.88
CA PHE A 508 13.68 -0.93 -8.24
C PHE A 508 13.35 -1.67 -6.95
N GLY A 509 13.36 -3.00 -7.00
CA GLY A 509 12.95 -3.84 -5.87
C GLY A 509 11.46 -3.68 -5.49
N LYS A 510 11.06 -4.26 -4.36
CA LYS A 510 9.65 -4.36 -3.95
C LYS A 510 9.01 -3.04 -3.49
N ASN A 511 9.82 -2.08 -3.03
CA ASN A 511 9.33 -0.87 -2.36
C ASN A 511 9.47 0.41 -3.18
N PHE A 512 10.24 0.41 -4.27
CA PHE A 512 10.51 1.63 -5.03
C PHE A 512 9.88 1.57 -6.43
N LYS A 513 8.91 2.47 -6.63
CA LYS A 513 8.33 2.78 -7.93
C LYS A 513 8.86 4.13 -8.38
N MET A 514 9.46 4.21 -9.58
CA MET A 514 9.99 5.49 -10.07
C MET A 514 8.88 6.54 -10.22
N PHE A 515 7.72 6.10 -10.71
CA PHE A 515 6.51 6.89 -10.89
C PHE A 515 5.37 6.38 -10.00
N PRO A 516 4.56 7.28 -9.41
CA PRO A 516 3.39 6.89 -8.62
C PRO A 516 2.26 6.30 -9.48
N CYS A 517 2.25 6.61 -10.78
CA CYS A 517 1.21 6.32 -11.76
C CYS A 517 1.89 6.17 -13.12
N ILE A 518 1.52 5.14 -13.87
CA ILE A 518 1.91 4.94 -15.28
C ILE A 518 0.64 4.58 -16.04
N ILE A 519 0.42 5.22 -17.19
CA ILE A 519 -0.75 4.96 -18.04
C ILE A 519 -0.36 3.91 -19.08
N PRO A 520 -0.95 2.69 -19.06
CA PRO A 520 -0.74 1.70 -20.11
C PRO A 520 -1.34 2.23 -21.43
N SER A 521 -0.49 2.46 -22.41
CA SER A 521 -0.95 2.83 -23.75
C SER A 521 -1.73 1.66 -24.34
N THR A 522 -2.94 1.87 -24.83
CA THR A 522 -3.75 0.80 -25.46
C THR A 522 -3.16 0.37 -26.80
N GLU A 523 -2.50 1.30 -27.48
CA GLU A 523 -1.73 1.09 -28.70
C GLU A 523 -0.32 1.68 -28.51
N LEU A 524 0.70 0.95 -28.93
CA LEU A 524 2.06 1.45 -29.05
C LEU A 524 2.44 1.62 -30.50
N ASP A 525 2.97 2.80 -30.83
CA ASP A 525 3.55 3.06 -32.13
C ASP A 525 5.07 2.90 -32.06
N ILE A 526 5.57 1.86 -32.73
CA ILE A 526 7.01 1.55 -32.73
C ILE A 526 7.68 1.99 -34.03
N THR A 527 6.97 2.67 -34.94
CA THR A 527 7.49 3.06 -36.26
C THR A 527 8.82 3.81 -36.13
N ASP A 528 8.86 4.77 -35.21
CA ASP A 528 10.01 5.65 -35.01
C ASP A 528 11.15 4.99 -34.19
N LEU A 529 10.89 3.79 -33.64
CA LEU A 529 11.83 2.97 -32.89
C LEU A 529 12.49 1.88 -33.74
N LEU A 530 12.02 1.64 -34.97
CA LEU A 530 12.59 0.65 -35.90
C LEU A 530 13.83 1.21 -36.62
N TYR A 531 14.86 0.38 -36.81
CA TYR A 531 16.14 0.80 -37.41
C TYR A 531 16.01 1.17 -38.90
N GLN A 532 15.30 0.36 -39.68
CA GLN A 532 15.07 0.56 -41.13
C GLN A 532 13.59 0.82 -41.42
N SER A 533 13.02 1.88 -40.84
CA SER A 533 11.65 2.32 -41.14
C SER A 533 11.64 3.60 -41.97
N SER A 534 10.66 3.71 -42.87
CA SER A 534 10.31 4.99 -43.47
C SER A 534 9.57 5.82 -42.42
N ARG A 535 10.07 7.04 -42.18
CA ARG A 535 9.51 7.95 -41.17
C ARG A 535 9.17 9.28 -41.79
N GLU A 536 8.18 9.94 -41.22
CA GLU A 536 7.74 11.25 -41.64
C GLU A 536 8.53 12.34 -40.92
N CYS A 537 8.89 13.38 -41.65
CA CYS A 537 9.50 14.58 -41.12
C CYS A 537 8.52 15.23 -40.15
N PHE A 538 8.99 15.44 -38.92
CA PHE A 538 8.25 16.05 -37.82
C PHE A 538 7.63 17.42 -38.17
N ILE A 539 8.20 18.15 -39.15
CA ILE A 539 7.74 19.49 -39.54
C ILE A 539 6.78 19.45 -40.73
N CYS A 540 7.11 18.70 -41.78
CA CYS A 540 6.41 18.81 -43.08
C CYS A 540 5.74 17.51 -43.56
N GLY A 541 5.84 16.41 -42.80
CA GLY A 541 5.25 15.11 -43.16
C GLY A 541 5.98 14.35 -44.27
N ARG A 542 6.85 14.99 -45.06
CA ARG A 542 7.66 14.33 -46.10
C ARG A 542 8.68 13.36 -45.51
N LEU A 543 9.23 12.46 -46.32
CA LEU A 543 10.23 11.46 -45.89
C LEU A 543 11.39 12.09 -45.09
N ALA A 544 11.60 11.58 -43.87
CA ALA A 544 12.72 11.96 -43.03
C ALA A 544 14.00 11.24 -43.46
N GLN A 545 15.10 11.98 -43.43
CA GLN A 545 16.45 11.51 -43.77
C GLN A 545 17.42 11.66 -42.61
N HIS A 546 17.07 12.48 -41.62
CA HIS A 546 17.89 12.77 -40.46
C HIS A 546 17.07 12.59 -39.18
N GLU A 547 17.68 12.06 -38.13
CA GLU A 547 17.14 12.07 -36.77
C GLU A 547 18.07 12.81 -35.81
N CYS A 548 17.51 13.45 -34.77
CA CYS A 548 18.30 14.19 -33.79
C CYS A 548 17.79 13.92 -32.37
N GLY A 549 18.51 13.07 -31.62
CA GLY A 549 18.19 12.77 -30.22
C GLY A 549 18.26 13.98 -29.30
N GLN A 550 19.14 14.95 -29.57
CA GLN A 550 19.22 16.18 -28.78
C GLN A 550 17.99 17.08 -28.96
N CYS A 551 17.36 17.06 -30.14
CA CYS A 551 16.09 17.78 -30.35
C CYS A 551 14.93 17.16 -29.56
N PHE A 552 15.00 15.87 -29.20
CA PHE A 552 13.94 15.21 -28.41
C PHE A 552 13.78 15.85 -27.02
N ARG A 553 14.88 16.34 -26.43
CA ARG A 553 14.90 17.02 -25.14
C ARG A 553 14.50 18.50 -25.20
N ASP A 554 14.39 19.08 -26.40
CA ASP A 554 14.03 20.48 -26.59
C ASP A 554 12.51 20.68 -26.40
N ARG A 555 12.13 21.19 -25.23
CA ARG A 555 10.73 21.47 -24.86
C ARG A 555 10.06 22.57 -25.70
N LYS A 556 10.82 23.34 -26.50
CA LYS A 556 10.25 24.32 -27.45
C LYS A 556 9.69 23.63 -28.69
N LEU A 557 10.14 22.42 -28.98
CA LEU A 557 9.50 21.53 -29.94
C LEU A 557 8.43 20.71 -29.21
N GLN A 558 7.41 20.23 -29.92
CA GLN A 558 6.33 19.42 -29.33
C GLN A 558 6.92 18.30 -28.46
N PRO A 559 6.68 18.24 -27.14
CA PRO A 559 7.25 17.21 -26.27
C PRO A 559 6.80 15.80 -26.65
N GLY A 560 7.60 14.79 -26.31
CA GLY A 560 7.18 13.38 -26.34
C GLY A 560 6.98 12.77 -27.74
N ARG A 561 7.67 13.29 -28.75
CA ARG A 561 7.75 12.65 -30.08
C ARG A 561 9.18 12.69 -30.59
N ILE A 562 9.66 11.57 -31.13
CA ILE A 562 10.98 11.46 -31.76
C ILE A 562 11.14 12.51 -32.87
N LYS A 563 12.36 13.09 -32.95
CA LYS A 563 12.65 14.22 -33.81
C LYS A 563 13.42 13.79 -35.04
N GLN A 564 12.70 13.73 -36.16
CA GLN A 564 13.24 13.39 -37.46
C GLN A 564 12.82 14.38 -38.53
N TYR A 565 13.69 14.60 -39.51
CA TYR A 565 13.62 15.71 -40.45
C TYR A 565 14.00 15.28 -41.86
N CYS A 566 13.34 15.83 -42.87
CA CYS A 566 13.89 15.86 -44.22
C CYS A 566 15.12 16.78 -44.27
N SER A 567 15.96 16.68 -45.30
CA SER A 567 17.16 17.52 -45.43
C SER A 567 16.89 19.02 -45.23
N THR A 568 15.85 19.56 -45.86
CA THR A 568 15.51 20.99 -45.76
C THR A 568 15.11 21.40 -44.34
N CYS A 569 14.20 20.67 -43.71
CA CYS A 569 13.75 20.98 -42.36
C CYS A 569 14.87 20.77 -41.33
N ASN A 570 15.76 19.80 -41.56
CA ASN A 570 16.93 19.59 -40.71
C ASN A 570 17.81 20.86 -40.66
N THR A 571 18.14 21.43 -41.81
CA THR A 571 18.94 22.67 -41.88
C THR A 571 18.24 23.84 -41.20
N GLN A 572 16.94 24.00 -41.42
CA GLN A 572 16.16 25.12 -40.83
C GLN A 572 16.00 25.00 -39.32
N VAL A 573 15.77 23.81 -38.78
CA VAL A 573 15.61 23.60 -37.33
C VAL A 573 16.94 23.86 -36.60
N HIS A 574 18.06 23.43 -37.20
CA HIS A 574 19.39 23.56 -36.62
C HIS A 574 20.09 24.90 -36.91
N SER A 575 19.51 25.78 -37.75
CA SER A 575 19.98 27.16 -37.86
C SER A 575 19.63 28.00 -36.63
N HIS A 576 18.67 27.56 -35.82
CA HIS A 576 18.26 28.23 -34.60
C HIS A 576 19.38 28.22 -33.54
N PRO A 577 19.70 29.36 -32.87
CA PRO A 577 20.86 29.46 -31.97
C PRO A 577 20.93 28.39 -30.86
N SER A 578 19.79 27.97 -30.32
CA SER A 578 19.75 26.94 -29.27
C SER A 578 20.00 25.51 -29.76
N ARG A 579 20.06 25.29 -31.08
CA ARG A 579 20.16 23.95 -31.70
C ARG A 579 21.36 23.81 -32.64
N GLN A 580 22.15 24.85 -32.84
CA GLN A 580 23.36 24.81 -33.68
C GLN A 580 24.41 23.82 -33.18
N GLY A 581 24.43 23.54 -31.87
CA GLY A 581 25.32 22.54 -31.25
C GLY A 581 24.80 21.11 -31.29
N HIS A 582 23.65 20.84 -31.93
CA HIS A 582 23.16 19.48 -32.06
C HIS A 582 23.86 18.74 -33.20
N THR A 583 23.93 17.41 -33.11
CA THR A 583 24.50 16.51 -34.12
C THR A 583 23.42 15.58 -34.69
N PRO A 584 22.67 16.02 -35.72
CA PRO A 584 21.75 15.15 -36.44
C PRO A 584 22.48 14.00 -37.11
N ARG A 585 21.86 12.82 -37.11
CA ARG A 585 22.39 11.60 -37.74
C ARG A 585 21.57 11.25 -38.97
N ASN A 586 22.24 10.69 -39.97
CA ASN A 586 21.57 10.18 -41.17
C ASN A 586 20.87 8.88 -40.86
N MET A 587 19.64 8.75 -41.35
CA MET A 587 18.85 7.53 -41.24
C MET A 587 19.12 6.59 -42.41
N THR A 588 19.12 5.29 -42.15
CA THR A 588 19.19 4.26 -43.20
C THR A 588 17.79 3.97 -43.72
N LEU A 589 17.54 4.27 -45.00
CA LEU A 589 16.23 4.03 -45.62
C LEU A 589 16.17 2.63 -46.26
N PRO A 590 15.00 1.94 -46.23
CA PRO A 590 14.78 0.72 -47.00
C PRO A 590 14.98 0.96 -48.51
N ALA A 591 15.55 -0.01 -49.22
CA ALA A 591 15.85 0.11 -50.66
C ALA A 591 14.59 0.17 -51.55
N GLU A 592 13.42 -0.23 -51.04
CA GLU A 592 12.17 -0.38 -51.79
C GLU A 592 11.07 0.52 -51.23
N PHE A 593 11.10 1.82 -51.55
CA PHE A 593 9.97 2.72 -51.25
C PHE A 593 9.58 3.53 -52.47
N SER A 594 8.31 3.39 -52.88
CA SER A 594 7.63 4.29 -53.80
C SER A 594 7.27 5.59 -53.07
N THR A 595 7.49 6.73 -53.72
CA THR A 595 7.32 8.08 -53.15
C THR A 595 5.86 8.54 -53.00
N ASP A 596 4.88 7.67 -53.26
CA ASP A 596 3.46 8.03 -53.38
C ASP A 596 2.61 7.38 -52.28
N GLY A 597 2.66 7.94 -51.07
CA GLY A 597 1.81 7.58 -49.94
C GLY A 597 2.36 8.01 -48.58
N PRO A 598 1.50 8.21 -47.55
CA PRO A 598 1.93 8.40 -46.16
C PRO A 598 2.69 7.16 -45.67
N ALA A 599 3.67 7.35 -44.79
CA ALA A 599 4.51 6.24 -44.33
C ALA A 599 3.66 5.25 -43.51
N PRO A 600 3.78 3.93 -43.75
CA PRO A 600 3.04 2.93 -42.98
C PRO A 600 3.49 2.99 -41.52
N ARG A 601 2.53 3.21 -40.62
CA ARG A 601 2.76 3.16 -39.17
C ARG A 601 2.63 1.72 -38.69
N THR A 602 3.58 1.30 -37.87
CA THR A 602 3.59 -0.01 -37.22
C THR A 602 3.12 0.14 -35.79
N GLN A 603 1.91 -0.34 -35.52
CA GLN A 603 1.28 -0.30 -34.20
C GLN A 603 1.15 -1.69 -33.58
N MET A 604 1.32 -1.75 -32.27
CA MET A 604 1.10 -2.93 -31.44
C MET A 604 -0.03 -2.66 -30.45
N GLN A 605 -0.86 -3.66 -30.17
CA GLN A 605 -2.00 -3.53 -29.26
C GLN A 605 -1.69 -4.13 -27.89
N LEU A 606 -2.06 -3.39 -26.85
CA LEU A 606 -2.01 -3.89 -25.48
C LEU A 606 -3.04 -5.00 -25.30
N PHE A 607 -2.60 -6.17 -24.88
CA PHE A 607 -3.49 -7.30 -24.61
C PHE A 607 -3.44 -7.77 -23.16
N ALA A 608 -2.37 -7.49 -22.42
CA ALA A 608 -2.31 -7.83 -21.00
C ALA A 608 -1.39 -6.88 -20.21
N VAL A 609 -1.70 -6.72 -18.93
CA VAL A 609 -0.86 -6.00 -17.96
C VAL A 609 -0.71 -6.86 -16.71
N LEU A 610 0.52 -7.21 -16.39
CA LEU A 610 0.88 -7.87 -15.15
C LEU A 610 1.14 -6.79 -14.08
N CYS A 611 0.51 -6.90 -12.92
CA CYS A 611 0.62 -5.94 -11.83
C CYS A 611 1.16 -6.58 -10.54
N ILE A 612 1.91 -5.80 -9.76
CA ILE A 612 2.37 -6.15 -8.42
C ILE A 612 2.20 -4.98 -7.45
N HIS A 613 1.53 -5.26 -6.33
CA HIS A 613 1.37 -4.31 -5.24
C HIS A 613 2.57 -4.37 -4.26
N THR A 614 2.77 -5.53 -3.62
CA THR A 614 3.87 -5.79 -2.66
C THR A 614 4.64 -7.08 -3.00
N SER A 615 3.94 -8.20 -2.99
CA SER A 615 4.48 -9.55 -3.25
C SER A 615 3.43 -10.49 -3.86
N HIS A 616 2.38 -9.91 -4.44
CA HIS A 616 1.30 -10.68 -5.04
C HIS A 616 1.02 -10.16 -6.43
N TYR A 617 1.23 -11.03 -7.41
CA TYR A 617 1.01 -10.74 -8.82
C TYR A 617 -0.44 -11.02 -9.21
N VAL A 618 -1.00 -10.09 -9.96
CA VAL A 618 -2.34 -10.19 -10.57
C VAL A 618 -2.25 -9.73 -12.00
N SER A 619 -3.25 -10.07 -12.82
CA SER A 619 -3.26 -9.66 -14.22
C SER A 619 -4.54 -8.99 -14.66
N PHE A 620 -4.38 -8.08 -15.61
CA PHE A 620 -5.44 -7.51 -16.41
C PHE A 620 -5.26 -8.03 -17.83
N VAL A 621 -6.31 -8.59 -18.42
CA VAL A 621 -6.24 -9.18 -19.76
C VAL A 621 -7.38 -8.66 -20.61
N LYS A 622 -7.05 -8.26 -21.84
CA LYS A 622 -8.01 -7.89 -22.88
C LYS A 622 -8.47 -9.17 -23.57
N TYR A 623 -9.79 -9.36 -23.65
CA TYR A 623 -10.37 -10.61 -24.15
C TYR A 623 -11.19 -10.47 -25.43
N GLY A 624 -11.30 -9.24 -25.93
CA GLY A 624 -11.96 -8.92 -27.17
C GLY A 624 -11.44 -7.59 -27.73
N PRO A 625 -11.78 -7.28 -28.98
CA PRO A 625 -11.39 -6.02 -29.62
C PRO A 625 -12.06 -4.81 -28.95
N GLY A 626 -13.21 -5.01 -28.29
CA GLY A 626 -13.95 -3.93 -27.62
C GLY A 626 -13.10 -3.15 -26.59
N PRO A 627 -13.33 -1.84 -26.44
CA PRO A 627 -12.61 -1.02 -25.46
C PRO A 627 -12.88 -1.49 -24.03
N ARG A 628 -14.10 -1.96 -23.74
CA ARG A 628 -14.57 -2.42 -22.43
C ARG A 628 -14.23 -3.89 -22.13
N SER A 629 -13.56 -4.59 -23.03
CA SER A 629 -13.39 -6.04 -23.00
C SER A 629 -12.16 -6.43 -22.18
N TRP A 630 -12.21 -6.11 -20.88
CA TRP A 630 -11.15 -6.34 -19.91
C TRP A 630 -11.59 -7.26 -18.78
N MET A 631 -10.69 -8.14 -18.36
CA MET A 631 -10.86 -8.97 -17.18
C MET A 631 -9.69 -8.79 -16.21
N PHE A 632 -9.99 -8.87 -14.93
CA PHE A 632 -9.05 -8.90 -13.82
C PHE A 632 -8.96 -10.32 -13.28
N PHE A 633 -7.74 -10.83 -13.08
CA PHE A 633 -7.49 -12.16 -12.54
C PHE A 633 -6.60 -12.11 -11.30
N ASP A 634 -7.03 -12.84 -10.26
CA ASP A 634 -6.28 -13.05 -9.03
C ASP A 634 -6.29 -14.56 -8.68
N SER A 635 -5.10 -15.19 -8.69
CA SER A 635 -4.97 -16.63 -8.46
C SER A 635 -5.21 -17.05 -7.01
N MET A 636 -5.19 -16.10 -6.08
CA MET A 636 -5.35 -16.31 -4.63
C MET A 636 -6.36 -15.29 -4.06
N ALA A 637 -7.44 -15.04 -4.79
CA ALA A 637 -8.45 -14.04 -4.44
C ALA A 637 -9.16 -14.34 -3.10
N ASP A 638 -9.33 -15.63 -2.80
CA ASP A 638 -9.99 -16.14 -1.61
C ASP A 638 -9.36 -17.50 -1.24
N ARG A 639 -9.70 -18.09 -0.08
CA ARG A 639 -9.15 -19.38 0.36
C ARG A 639 -10.23 -20.20 1.07
N CYS A 640 -10.28 -21.49 0.75
CA CYS A 640 -11.17 -22.45 1.41
C CYS A 640 -10.34 -23.47 2.19
N GLY A 641 -10.72 -23.74 3.44
CA GLY A 641 -10.08 -24.77 4.26
C GLY A 641 -8.74 -24.35 4.86
N ASP A 642 -8.16 -25.25 5.64
CA ASP A 642 -7.11 -24.93 6.60
C ASP A 642 -5.65 -24.98 6.05
N ASP A 643 -4.58 -24.95 6.86
CA ASP A 643 -3.16 -24.86 6.40
C ASP A 643 -2.66 -26.23 5.98
N HIS A 644 -3.44 -27.27 6.28
CA HIS A 644 -3.12 -28.65 6.03
C HIS A 644 -3.97 -29.24 4.90
N THR A 645 -5.18 -28.71 4.69
CA THR A 645 -6.16 -29.22 3.69
C THR A 645 -6.77 -28.12 2.83
N GLY A 646 -6.44 -26.86 3.09
CA GLY A 646 -7.00 -25.72 2.38
C GLY A 646 -6.38 -25.48 1.02
N TYR A 647 -7.14 -24.81 0.17
CA TYR A 647 -6.80 -24.47 -1.19
C TYR A 647 -7.24 -23.05 -1.49
N ASN A 648 -6.49 -22.37 -2.35
CA ASN A 648 -6.86 -21.03 -2.80
C ASN A 648 -8.01 -21.11 -3.80
N ILE A 649 -8.86 -20.10 -3.79
CA ILE A 649 -9.93 -19.90 -4.75
C ILE A 649 -9.49 -18.76 -5.68
N PRO A 650 -9.16 -19.06 -6.95
CA PRO A 650 -8.89 -18.03 -7.92
C PRO A 650 -10.19 -17.35 -8.34
N GLU A 651 -10.10 -16.09 -8.75
CA GLU A 651 -11.23 -15.31 -9.22
C GLU A 651 -10.85 -14.54 -10.49
N VAL A 652 -11.77 -14.56 -11.45
CA VAL A 652 -11.72 -13.73 -12.65
C VAL A 652 -12.96 -12.84 -12.66
N ARG A 653 -12.78 -11.54 -12.83
CA ARG A 653 -13.88 -10.55 -12.85
C ARG A 653 -13.80 -9.71 -14.11
N ALA A 654 -14.93 -9.46 -14.77
CA ALA A 654 -14.99 -8.43 -15.79
C ALA A 654 -14.71 -7.06 -15.15
N CYS A 655 -13.91 -6.23 -15.82
CA CYS A 655 -13.57 -4.89 -15.36
C CYS A 655 -13.69 -3.86 -16.50
N PRO A 656 -14.90 -3.65 -17.05
CA PRO A 656 -15.13 -2.71 -18.16
C PRO A 656 -14.74 -1.28 -17.83
N GLU A 657 -14.71 -0.91 -16.54
CA GLU A 657 -14.27 0.40 -16.06
C GLU A 657 -12.80 0.70 -16.41
N VAL A 658 -11.96 -0.34 -16.59
CA VAL A 658 -10.59 -0.17 -17.10
C VAL A 658 -10.62 0.31 -18.54
N GLY A 659 -11.50 -0.28 -19.35
CA GLY A 659 -11.69 0.13 -20.74
C GLY A 659 -12.26 1.54 -20.88
N ASP A 660 -13.28 1.85 -20.06
CA ASP A 660 -13.90 3.18 -20.03
C ASP A 660 -12.86 4.26 -19.67
N PHE A 661 -11.98 3.96 -18.70
CA PHE A 661 -10.88 4.83 -18.31
C PHE A 661 -9.81 4.97 -19.39
N LEU A 662 -9.32 3.87 -19.97
CA LEU A 662 -8.27 3.90 -21.00
C LEU A 662 -8.73 4.50 -22.33
N SER A 663 -10.04 4.70 -22.52
CA SER A 663 -10.62 5.36 -23.69
C SER A 663 -10.75 6.88 -23.54
N GLN A 664 -10.38 7.44 -22.38
CA GLN A 664 -10.34 8.89 -22.13
C GLN A 664 -9.27 9.59 -22.97
N SER A 665 -9.40 10.90 -23.16
CA SER A 665 -8.40 11.66 -23.93
C SER A 665 -7.06 11.77 -23.19
N GLU A 666 -5.97 12.00 -23.91
CA GLU A 666 -4.64 12.17 -23.30
C GLU A 666 -4.62 13.33 -22.28
N GLU A 667 -5.40 14.40 -22.52
CA GLU A 667 -5.53 15.53 -21.60
C GLU A 667 -6.26 15.17 -20.31
N GLU A 668 -7.31 14.34 -20.39
CA GLU A 668 -8.04 13.85 -19.22
C GLU A 668 -7.15 12.92 -18.40
N LEU A 669 -6.41 12.04 -19.07
CA LEU A 669 -5.44 11.13 -18.46
C LEU A 669 -4.25 11.87 -17.82
N ALA A 670 -3.87 13.05 -18.32
CA ALA A 670 -2.80 13.84 -17.72
C ALA A 670 -3.17 14.49 -16.37
N HIS A 671 -4.48 14.61 -16.06
CA HIS A 671 -4.99 15.32 -14.89
C HIS A 671 -5.76 14.43 -13.89
N ILE A 672 -5.49 13.13 -13.91
CA ILE A 672 -6.20 12.14 -13.07
C ILE A 672 -6.03 12.41 -11.57
N ASP A 673 -7.15 12.39 -10.85
CA ASP A 673 -7.19 12.28 -9.40
C ASP A 673 -7.31 10.80 -8.96
N LEU A 674 -6.22 10.23 -8.46
CA LEU A 674 -6.13 8.83 -8.01
C LEU A 674 -7.06 8.50 -6.82
N SER A 675 -7.67 9.50 -6.17
CA SER A 675 -8.67 9.28 -5.10
C SER A 675 -10.07 8.98 -5.64
N GLN A 676 -10.36 9.33 -6.90
CA GLN A 676 -11.68 9.19 -7.51
C GLN A 676 -11.79 7.99 -8.47
N VAL A 677 -10.67 7.40 -8.88
CA VAL A 677 -10.65 6.22 -9.74
C VAL A 677 -11.03 4.95 -8.98
N SER A 678 -11.60 3.96 -9.69
CA SER A 678 -11.96 2.67 -9.10
C SER A 678 -10.73 1.92 -8.57
N GLY A 679 -10.95 0.98 -7.65
CA GLY A 679 -9.85 0.20 -7.06
C GLY A 679 -9.04 -0.60 -8.10
N LEU A 680 -9.70 -1.14 -9.13
CA LEU A 680 -9.04 -1.89 -10.21
C LEU A 680 -8.25 -0.98 -11.16
N VAL A 681 -8.80 0.18 -11.54
CA VAL A 681 -8.08 1.19 -12.34
C VAL A 681 -6.86 1.71 -11.57
N ARG A 682 -7.01 2.00 -10.27
CA ARG A 682 -5.89 2.39 -9.42
C ARG A 682 -4.79 1.32 -9.38
N ARG A 683 -5.18 0.05 -9.25
CA ARG A 683 -4.25 -1.08 -9.24
C ARG A 683 -3.52 -1.17 -10.59
N LEU A 684 -4.22 -1.04 -11.71
CA LEU A 684 -3.58 -0.98 -13.03
C LEU A 684 -2.53 0.14 -13.11
N LEU A 685 -2.89 1.38 -12.76
CA LEU A 685 -2.00 2.55 -12.89
C LEU A 685 -0.81 2.54 -11.92
N CYS A 686 -1.04 2.18 -10.67
CA CYS A 686 -0.02 2.25 -9.61
C CYS A 686 0.81 0.96 -9.51
N ASP A 687 0.27 -0.18 -9.92
CA ASP A 687 0.86 -1.50 -9.69
C ASP A 687 1.35 -2.19 -10.97
N SER A 688 1.21 -1.57 -12.16
CA SER A 688 1.78 -2.07 -13.43
C SER A 688 3.26 -2.47 -13.32
N PHE A 689 3.56 -3.73 -13.62
CA PHE A 689 4.88 -4.35 -13.60
C PHE A 689 5.38 -4.63 -15.03
N ILE A 690 4.60 -5.37 -15.83
CA ILE A 690 4.90 -5.65 -17.25
C ILE A 690 3.66 -5.36 -18.08
N CYS A 691 3.83 -4.59 -19.16
CA CYS A 691 2.79 -4.40 -20.19
C CYS A 691 3.13 -5.27 -21.41
N LEU A 692 2.16 -6.04 -21.89
CA LEU A 692 2.33 -6.98 -22.99
C LEU A 692 1.55 -6.50 -24.22
N TYR A 693 2.29 -6.37 -25.32
CA TYR A 693 1.78 -5.89 -26.59
C TYR A 693 1.97 -6.95 -27.66
N GLN A 694 1.02 -7.04 -28.58
CA GLN A 694 1.08 -7.95 -29.72
C GLN A 694 0.95 -7.18 -31.04
N SER A 695 1.55 -7.70 -32.10
CA SER A 695 1.36 -7.17 -33.44
C SER A 695 -0.13 -7.24 -33.83
N SER A 696 -0.65 -6.18 -34.44
CA SER A 696 -2.03 -6.10 -34.93
C SER A 696 -2.28 -6.93 -36.21
N ARG A 697 -1.30 -7.74 -36.63
CA ARG A 697 -1.26 -8.49 -37.89
C ARG A 697 -1.02 -9.98 -37.67
#